data_AF-A0A800F2G8-F1
#
_entry.id   AF-A0A800F2G8-F1
#
_cell.length_a   1.000
_cell.length_b   1.000
_cell.length_c   1.000
_cell.angle_alpha   90.00
_cell.angle_beta   90.00
_cell.angle_gamma   90.00
#
_symmetry.space_group_name_H-M   'P 1'
#
loop_
_entity.id
_entity.type
_entity.pdbx_description
1 polymer ?
#
loop_
_entity_poly.entity_id
_entity_poly.type
_entity_poly.pdbx_seq_one_letter_code
_entity_poly.pdbx_strand_id
1 'polypeptide(L)'
;MHKKLCPFFLFVFLTFTHTISAQNILENGGFEDGQGDWSTYFGSGYSGSLSIINSNTHSGLKAARVHISQVPSSPAVLDVQLKNNSFHIDSGHAYHLTIWMKADQAVDVQIILVQNTSPWAWLKAENVTLGTTYQMYSLYVNSALFTTSDDVRFAVRCGNSPAYIFIDDVAITDCTKPTGYESLQTSISGEGTVSIESSMGINKCLDECTNNYENGETLSLTQSAQPGYSFSGWSGACSGTGVCNINMSQVQHVEAHFNKTSTYSECIDYRNQIDWSNVGYVGTIPYPENTINMTDTPYSCSGNGVYNNHDALKAALIDAKTNTGWTVLYFPPGNYFFNTPEQLNIYDSTIIRGACVGSTTFTIGNSSSDTFDFLKAKGGSTVDSSKLLGGYNFGSKILSIADTTKFDVYDFIEIFQENDPVKMYTDPDSALKAGSGLTYNKQSVGEIAQIIAKHKNTIVLDREIHHTFDPKLRPSARKITPIKNIGVENLKINNSGGAEIRNIHFHKVYNSWVRNIEGAYTSKAHIVIRQSYRIEVRDNYLHHSYNYGGGGHGYGIDLRNRSTSCLIEHNVFNRLRHAMVLSTGANGNVLGYNYSRDNRDDSQSNITYYKADISLHGFFSYMNLFEGNIVQAIESADWWGPSGPGNTFFRNRVESKPLIVDDHSHYQNVIGNELLNTFAYAGDIVIGFILGPSFNSNIEINSDVENTNQHSNNDRGLIDNNKISTLPNSLYRSDPNFNYGSPIPTIGPVSTLTNDPYPIEQHDNKAKDRYDSGNYVECLNPCNINIDSLSFVCDSSMYIQLEPNASTTKLYGITITSITSNYNDFEPTEGDPELYFVLKENGTIIYTSSTASSSMPDVYIPCSPQTISNNNYAVLIYDDDVSNDDLLGTVSFSGNSNGSFFYTNYSGEVLGIYLNKTKYDRLYSWSTGSTNNYETFTQNGAYSVTVTDIQGCEREKKFHVCWPCTYTESWPNNLSLSNTLSGQEYHHARIKLEAENIIQSGANVQYKSAGEVLLKPGFHSQNNSQFRAYIIDCGD
;
A
#
# COMPACT_ATOMS: atom_id res chain seq x y z
N MET A 1 -1.22 51.06 54.09
CA MET A 1 -2.43 50.63 54.83
C MET A 1 -3.50 50.32 53.78
N HIS A 2 -3.83 49.03 53.57
CA HIS A 2 -5.09 48.38 54.01
C HIS A 2 -6.34 48.86 53.25
N LYS A 3 -7.30 48.06 52.78
CA LYS A 3 -7.57 46.61 52.88
C LYS A 3 -8.81 46.29 52.00
N LYS A 4 -8.79 45.07 51.44
CA LYS A 4 -9.86 44.07 51.18
C LYS A 4 -11.34 44.43 51.44
N LEU A 5 -12.23 43.87 50.62
CA LEU A 5 -13.22 42.87 51.08
C LEU A 5 -13.79 42.00 49.93
N CYS A 6 -13.98 40.72 50.28
CA CYS A 6 -14.52 39.58 49.54
C CYS A 6 -16.01 39.39 49.92
N PRO A 7 -16.80 38.62 49.15
CA PRO A 7 -17.40 37.44 49.78
C PRO A 7 -17.38 36.15 48.93
N PHE A 8 -17.53 35.06 49.68
CA PHE A 8 -17.53 33.64 49.36
C PHE A 8 -18.47 33.19 48.23
N PHE A 9 -18.02 32.23 47.41
CA PHE A 9 -18.88 31.24 46.77
C PHE A 9 -18.34 29.83 47.06
N LEU A 10 -19.29 28.97 47.43
CA LEU A 10 -19.16 27.58 47.84
C LEU A 10 -18.73 26.73 46.62
N PHE A 11 -17.51 26.19 46.62
CA PHE A 11 -17.08 25.19 45.63
C PHE A 11 -17.52 23.80 46.08
N VAL A 12 -18.44 23.19 45.33
CA VAL A 12 -18.69 21.75 45.34
C VAL A 12 -17.52 21.11 44.58
N PHE A 13 -16.71 20.32 45.28
CA PHE A 13 -15.72 19.45 44.64
C PHE A 13 -16.45 18.30 43.94
N LEU A 14 -16.56 18.37 42.61
CA LEU A 14 -16.76 17.18 41.79
C LEU A 14 -15.40 16.49 41.67
N THR A 15 -15.24 15.34 42.33
CA THR A 15 -14.11 14.45 42.10
C THR A 15 -14.27 13.78 40.74
N PHE A 16 -13.56 14.28 39.73
CA PHE A 16 -13.43 13.58 38.45
C PHE A 16 -12.35 12.51 38.60
N THR A 17 -12.77 11.25 38.56
CA THR A 17 -11.89 10.10 38.41
C THR A 17 -11.54 9.96 36.92
N HIS A 18 -10.36 10.42 36.52
CA HIS A 18 -9.72 10.01 35.28
C HIS A 18 -9.20 8.56 35.45
N THR A 19 -9.33 7.74 34.42
CA THR A 19 -9.02 6.30 34.49
C THR A 19 -8.18 5.90 33.28
N ILE A 20 -6.91 6.29 33.17
CA ILE A 20 -6.03 5.84 32.06
C ILE A 20 -5.71 4.34 32.23
N SER A 21 -5.55 3.60 31.14
CA SER A 21 -5.44 2.16 30.96
C SER A 21 -4.50 1.92 29.79
N ALA A 22 -3.27 1.49 30.09
CA ALA A 22 -2.12 1.99 29.36
C ALA A 22 -1.34 1.00 28.51
N GLN A 23 -0.69 1.55 27.51
CA GLN A 23 0.58 1.05 26.99
C GLN A 23 1.68 1.26 28.05
N ASN A 24 2.84 0.59 27.92
CA ASN A 24 4.03 0.98 28.68
C ASN A 24 4.28 2.49 28.50
N ILE A 25 4.13 3.27 29.57
CA ILE A 25 4.32 4.72 29.57
C ILE A 25 5.80 5.09 29.59
N LEU A 26 6.69 4.10 29.71
CA LEU A 26 8.12 4.21 29.58
C LEU A 26 8.54 3.94 28.13
N GLU A 27 9.34 4.83 27.54
CA GLU A 27 9.90 4.60 26.21
C GLU A 27 11.14 3.70 26.28
N ASN A 28 11.33 2.87 25.25
CA ASN A 28 12.47 1.97 25.08
C ASN A 28 12.72 1.08 26.33
N GLY A 29 11.66 0.47 26.87
CA GLY A 29 11.72 -0.41 28.05
C GLY A 29 12.52 -1.71 27.84
N GLY A 30 12.54 -2.22 26.60
CA GLY A 30 13.30 -3.41 26.18
C GLY A 30 14.67 -3.09 25.55
N PHE A 31 15.12 -1.82 25.54
CA PHE A 31 16.45 -1.42 25.04
C PHE A 31 16.77 -1.75 23.57
N GLU A 32 15.78 -2.16 22.78
CA GLU A 32 15.92 -2.49 21.36
C GLU A 32 16.37 -1.29 20.52
N ASP A 33 16.01 -0.07 20.94
CA ASP A 33 16.44 1.18 20.32
C ASP A 33 17.76 1.72 20.91
N GLY A 34 18.54 0.84 21.54
CA GLY A 34 19.77 1.21 22.20
C GLY A 34 19.51 1.84 23.57
N GLN A 35 20.24 2.92 23.89
CA GLN A 35 20.18 3.50 25.24
C GLN A 35 18.96 4.39 25.45
N GLY A 36 18.52 5.13 24.42
CA GLY A 36 17.40 6.09 24.54
C GLY A 36 17.54 7.03 25.75
N ASP A 37 16.44 7.22 26.47
CA ASP A 37 16.34 8.09 27.66
C ASP A 37 16.92 7.49 28.95
N TRP A 38 17.49 6.30 28.87
CA TRP A 38 18.12 5.67 30.01
C TRP A 38 19.48 6.26 30.29
N SER A 39 19.76 6.49 31.57
CA SER A 39 21.05 7.02 32.01
C SER A 39 21.50 6.36 33.30
N THR A 40 22.81 6.38 33.54
CA THR A 40 23.37 5.94 34.83
C THR A 40 23.90 7.09 35.67
N TYR A 41 23.87 6.89 36.98
CA TYR A 41 24.55 7.74 37.95
C TYR A 41 25.47 6.88 38.83
N PHE A 42 26.68 7.37 39.09
CA PHE A 42 27.64 6.76 40.01
C PHE A 42 28.01 7.79 41.08
N GLY A 43 27.71 7.48 42.33
CA GLY A 43 28.01 8.28 43.50
C GLY A 43 29.51 8.30 43.83
N SER A 44 29.87 9.15 44.79
CA SER A 44 31.27 9.31 45.21
C SER A 44 31.85 7.98 45.71
N GLY A 45 33.00 7.57 45.16
CA GLY A 45 33.69 6.33 45.53
C GLY A 45 33.29 5.09 44.72
N TYR A 46 32.34 5.21 43.79
CA TYR A 46 31.94 4.17 42.84
C TYR A 46 32.51 4.47 41.45
N SER A 47 32.76 3.42 40.67
CA SER A 47 33.07 3.53 39.24
C SER A 47 32.39 2.42 38.45
N GLY A 48 32.11 2.68 37.18
CA GLY A 48 31.40 1.74 36.31
C GLY A 48 30.96 2.35 34.99
N SER A 49 30.12 1.63 34.26
CA SER A 49 29.55 2.07 32.98
C SER A 49 28.16 1.50 32.71
N LEU A 50 27.39 2.21 31.90
CA LEU A 50 26.22 1.67 31.20
C LEU A 50 26.66 1.20 29.80
N SER A 51 26.16 0.06 29.37
CA SER A 51 26.31 -0.41 27.99
C SER A 51 25.04 -1.11 27.56
N ILE A 52 24.68 -0.99 26.29
CA ILE A 52 23.67 -1.83 25.66
C ILE A 52 24.38 -3.01 25.00
N ILE A 53 23.88 -4.21 25.23
CA ILE A 53 24.55 -5.44 24.80
C ILE A 53 23.59 -6.33 23.99
N ASN A 54 24.16 -7.10 23.06
CA ASN A 54 23.40 -8.01 22.19
C ASN A 54 23.54 -9.48 22.62
N SER A 55 23.83 -9.71 23.90
CA SER A 55 24.05 -11.03 24.49
C SER A 55 23.57 -10.99 25.94
N ASN A 56 23.16 -12.11 26.53
CA ASN A 56 22.54 -12.11 27.87
C ASN A 56 21.26 -11.25 27.94
N THR A 57 20.46 -11.25 26.87
CA THR A 57 19.13 -10.63 26.83
C THR A 57 18.09 -11.58 27.43
N HIS A 58 17.00 -11.02 27.95
CA HIS A 58 15.84 -11.80 28.38
C HIS A 58 14.92 -12.06 27.18
N SER A 59 14.55 -11.00 26.48
CA SER A 59 13.80 -11.03 25.23
C SER A 59 14.52 -10.17 24.18
N GLY A 60 13.99 -10.09 22.96
CA GLY A 60 14.55 -9.22 21.92
C GLY A 60 16.03 -9.49 21.56
N LEU A 61 16.68 -8.45 21.03
CA LEU A 61 18.09 -8.48 20.60
C LEU A 61 19.01 -7.70 21.53
N LYS A 62 18.49 -6.84 22.41
CA LYS A 62 19.30 -5.97 23.26
C LYS A 62 18.86 -6.01 24.73
N ALA A 63 19.78 -5.68 25.63
CA ALA A 63 19.49 -5.46 27.04
C ALA A 63 20.43 -4.40 27.63
N ALA A 64 20.01 -3.74 28.71
CA ALA A 64 20.88 -2.86 29.46
C ALA A 64 21.80 -3.64 30.39
N ARG A 65 23.09 -3.26 30.39
CA ARG A 65 24.08 -3.77 31.33
C ARG A 65 24.74 -2.65 32.11
N VAL A 66 24.53 -2.65 33.42
CA VAL A 66 25.25 -1.80 34.37
C VAL A 66 26.46 -2.58 34.88
N HIS A 67 27.65 -2.09 34.58
CA HIS A 67 28.90 -2.63 35.10
C HIS A 67 29.36 -1.77 36.28
N ILE A 68 29.54 -2.39 37.44
CA ILE A 68 30.08 -1.76 38.65
C ILE A 68 31.49 -2.29 38.84
N SER A 69 32.49 -1.48 38.53
CA SER A 69 33.90 -1.88 38.60
C SER A 69 34.54 -1.63 39.97
N GLN A 70 34.00 -0.69 40.74
CA GLN A 70 34.52 -0.35 42.07
C GLN A 70 33.39 0.09 43.01
N VAL A 71 33.49 -0.33 44.27
CA VAL A 71 32.64 0.12 45.38
C VAL A 71 33.51 0.57 46.57
N PRO A 72 33.05 1.50 47.43
CA PRO A 72 33.77 1.94 48.62
C PRO A 72 33.75 0.87 49.73
N SER A 73 34.50 1.10 50.83
CA SER A 73 34.59 0.15 51.96
C SER A 73 33.26 -0.15 52.66
N SER A 74 32.30 0.77 52.56
CA SER A 74 30.95 0.65 53.10
C SER A 74 29.94 0.91 51.98
N PRO A 75 29.76 -0.05 51.07
CA PRO A 75 28.95 0.14 49.88
C PRO A 75 27.46 0.18 50.22
N ALA A 76 26.70 0.94 49.44
CA ALA A 76 25.28 1.20 49.60
C ALA A 76 24.60 1.09 48.24
N VAL A 77 23.44 0.43 48.23
CA VAL A 77 22.65 0.17 47.02
C VAL A 77 22.18 1.46 46.32
N LEU A 78 22.19 2.61 47.01
CA LEU A 78 21.61 3.86 46.51
C LEU A 78 22.52 4.67 45.57
N ASP A 79 23.82 4.37 45.56
CA ASP A 79 24.83 5.24 44.97
C ASP A 79 25.14 4.92 43.50
N VAL A 80 24.82 3.71 43.00
CA VAL A 80 24.79 3.44 41.55
C VAL A 80 23.33 3.38 41.12
N GLN A 81 22.95 4.00 40.01
CA GLN A 81 21.57 4.00 39.54
C GLN A 81 21.54 3.83 38.03
N LEU A 82 20.70 2.94 37.51
CA LEU A 82 20.12 3.06 36.17
C LEU A 82 18.78 3.77 36.33
N LYS A 83 18.52 4.81 35.54
CA LYS A 83 17.30 5.62 35.69
C LYS A 83 16.73 6.06 34.35
N ASN A 84 15.42 6.27 34.35
CA ASN A 84 14.67 6.90 33.29
C ASN A 84 13.70 7.91 33.95
N ASN A 85 13.60 9.11 33.38
CA ASN A 85 12.74 10.18 33.88
C ASN A 85 11.64 10.59 32.88
N SER A 86 11.62 10.00 31.69
CA SER A 86 10.81 10.43 30.56
C SER A 86 9.44 9.75 30.54
N PHE A 87 8.65 9.93 31.61
CA PHE A 87 7.27 9.43 31.67
C PHE A 87 6.40 10.23 32.63
N HIS A 88 5.07 10.11 32.47
CA HIS A 88 4.08 10.88 33.22
C HIS A 88 3.25 9.99 34.13
N ILE A 89 3.05 10.42 35.38
CA ILE A 89 2.14 9.81 36.36
C ILE A 89 1.13 10.86 36.81
N ASP A 90 -0.15 10.51 36.71
CA ASP A 90 -1.29 11.22 37.28
C ASP A 90 -1.55 10.80 38.74
N SER A 91 -1.85 11.78 39.60
CA SER A 91 -2.30 11.55 40.98
C SER A 91 -3.61 10.76 40.98
N GLY A 92 -3.75 9.86 41.95
CA GLY A 92 -4.95 9.03 42.12
C GLY A 92 -4.95 7.76 41.26
N HIS A 93 -4.12 7.69 40.22
CA HIS A 93 -4.05 6.57 39.29
C HIS A 93 -3.28 5.37 39.85
N ALA A 94 -3.62 4.17 39.39
CA ALA A 94 -2.91 2.95 39.72
C ALA A 94 -1.85 2.65 38.66
N TYR A 95 -0.66 2.21 39.07
CA TYR A 95 0.43 1.84 38.17
C TYR A 95 0.97 0.46 38.50
N HIS A 96 1.37 -0.27 37.48
CA HIS A 96 2.07 -1.53 37.61
C HIS A 96 3.42 -1.43 36.92
N LEU A 97 4.49 -1.72 37.65
CA LEU A 97 5.83 -1.82 37.13
C LEU A 97 6.22 -3.30 37.04
N THR A 98 6.68 -3.73 35.88
CA THR A 98 7.35 -5.02 35.66
C THR A 98 8.77 -4.78 35.15
N ILE A 99 9.70 -5.65 35.54
CA ILE A 99 11.10 -5.57 35.14
C ILE A 99 11.77 -6.94 35.23
N TRP A 100 12.53 -7.32 34.21
CA TRP A 100 13.35 -8.53 34.22
C TRP A 100 14.80 -8.19 34.57
N MET A 101 15.35 -8.86 35.57
CA MET A 101 16.75 -8.64 35.98
C MET A 101 17.48 -9.92 36.33
N LYS A 102 18.80 -9.90 36.11
CA LYS A 102 19.77 -10.84 36.69
C LYS A 102 21.10 -10.14 36.95
N ALA A 103 22.01 -10.83 37.61
CA ALA A 103 23.39 -10.41 37.74
C ALA A 103 24.36 -11.56 37.46
N ASP A 104 25.64 -11.28 37.27
CA ASP A 104 26.67 -12.32 37.15
C ASP A 104 27.02 -12.99 38.49
N GLN A 105 26.64 -12.35 39.59
CA GLN A 105 26.79 -12.84 40.96
C GLN A 105 25.72 -12.23 41.88
N ALA A 106 25.64 -12.71 43.12
CA ALA A 106 24.68 -12.18 44.09
C ALA A 106 24.95 -10.70 44.40
N VAL A 107 23.99 -9.83 44.09
CA VAL A 107 24.08 -8.37 44.29
C VAL A 107 22.71 -7.85 44.73
N ASP A 108 22.69 -6.97 45.73
CA ASP A 108 21.45 -6.35 46.19
C ASP A 108 21.17 -5.11 45.34
N VAL A 109 19.93 -5.02 44.89
CA VAL A 109 19.41 -3.86 44.16
C VAL A 109 18.11 -3.39 44.80
N GLN A 110 17.78 -2.13 44.57
CA GLN A 110 16.52 -1.53 44.99
C GLN A 110 15.82 -0.94 43.77
N ILE A 111 14.64 -1.47 43.46
CA ILE A 111 13.77 -0.98 42.41
C ILE A 111 12.91 0.12 43.00
N ILE A 112 12.87 1.31 42.37
CA ILE A 112 12.09 2.44 42.90
C ILE A 112 11.32 3.20 41.84
N LEU A 113 10.19 3.75 42.28
CA LEU A 113 9.42 4.77 41.61
C LEU A 113 9.28 5.97 42.56
N VAL A 114 9.86 7.11 42.21
CA VAL A 114 10.02 8.25 43.14
C VAL A 114 9.81 9.59 42.45
N GLN A 115 9.29 10.57 43.18
CA GLN A 115 9.31 11.97 42.77
C GLN A 115 10.77 12.43 42.64
N ASN A 116 11.17 12.90 41.45
CA ASN A 116 12.53 13.34 41.14
C ASN A 116 12.80 14.81 41.55
N THR A 117 11.99 15.36 42.46
CA THR A 117 12.09 16.72 42.99
C THR A 117 11.72 16.77 44.48
N SER A 118 12.18 17.82 45.18
CA SER A 118 11.88 18.01 46.61
C SER A 118 10.44 18.51 46.81
N PRO A 119 9.66 17.96 47.77
CA PRO A 119 10.05 16.89 48.69
C PRO A 119 10.05 15.51 48.02
N TRP A 120 11.13 14.75 48.22
CA TRP A 120 11.26 13.40 47.67
C TRP A 120 10.18 12.46 48.25
N ALA A 121 9.20 12.09 47.42
CA ALA A 121 8.11 11.19 47.79
C ALA A 121 8.23 9.86 47.03
N TRP A 122 8.15 8.74 47.76
CA TRP A 122 8.27 7.41 47.18
C TRP A 122 6.87 6.92 46.79
N LEU A 123 6.68 6.55 45.53
CA LEU A 123 5.47 5.86 45.08
C LEU A 123 5.56 4.38 45.42
N LYS A 124 6.72 3.77 45.16
CA LYS A 124 7.01 2.38 45.53
C LYS A 124 8.51 2.14 45.62
N ALA A 125 8.89 1.17 46.43
CA ALA A 125 10.21 0.55 46.37
C ALA A 125 10.16 -0.92 46.77
N GLU A 126 11.10 -1.69 46.23
CA GLU A 126 11.33 -3.08 46.58
C GLU A 126 12.83 -3.36 46.62
N ASN A 127 13.29 -4.04 47.67
CA ASN A 127 14.67 -4.49 47.79
C ASN A 127 14.74 -5.94 47.34
N VAL A 128 15.65 -6.25 46.41
CA VAL A 128 15.80 -7.60 45.84
C VAL A 128 17.27 -7.99 45.76
N THR A 129 17.56 -9.27 45.99
CA THR A 129 18.90 -9.83 45.77
C THR A 129 18.88 -10.60 44.46
N LEU A 130 19.66 -10.16 43.47
CA LEU A 130 19.69 -10.78 42.15
C LEU A 130 20.52 -12.07 42.16
N GLY A 131 20.06 -13.06 41.41
CA GLY A 131 20.83 -14.28 41.09
C GLY A 131 21.36 -14.29 39.67
N THR A 132 21.86 -15.44 39.22
CA THR A 132 22.46 -15.62 37.88
C THR A 132 21.46 -15.90 36.75
N THR A 133 20.19 -16.10 37.10
CA THR A 133 19.07 -16.34 36.17
C THR A 133 18.15 -15.13 36.16
N TYR A 134 17.61 -14.79 34.99
CA TYR A 134 16.58 -13.76 34.88
C TYR A 134 15.36 -14.09 35.74
N GLN A 135 14.90 -13.10 36.48
CA GLN A 135 13.67 -13.13 37.26
C GLN A 135 12.89 -11.84 36.99
N MET A 136 11.57 -11.98 36.89
CA MET A 136 10.66 -10.85 36.79
C MET A 136 10.32 -10.34 38.19
N TYR A 137 10.35 -9.02 38.35
CA TYR A 137 9.90 -8.32 39.55
C TYR A 137 8.71 -7.44 39.21
N SER A 138 7.71 -7.42 40.10
CA SER A 138 6.40 -6.81 39.87
C SER A 138 6.02 -5.94 41.06
N LEU A 139 5.78 -4.65 40.78
CA LEU A 139 5.51 -3.63 41.79
C LEU A 139 4.21 -2.89 41.47
N TYR A 140 3.21 -3.04 42.34
CA TYR A 140 1.94 -2.32 42.22
C TYR A 140 1.88 -1.06 43.09
N VAL A 141 1.47 0.04 42.46
CA VAL A 141 1.05 1.30 43.08
C VAL A 141 -0.46 1.42 42.91
N ASN A 142 -1.22 1.28 44.00
CA ASN A 142 -2.68 1.28 43.93
C ASN A 142 -3.29 2.66 43.66
N SER A 143 -2.60 3.72 44.06
CA SER A 143 -3.01 5.10 43.84
C SER A 143 -1.81 6.01 44.02
N ALA A 144 -1.37 6.69 42.96
CA ALA A 144 -0.25 7.60 42.99
C ALA A 144 -0.58 8.84 43.81
N LEU A 145 0.39 9.35 44.57
CA LEU A 145 0.16 10.42 45.54
C LEU A 145 0.22 11.84 44.95
N PHE A 146 0.67 11.98 43.70
CA PHE A 146 0.88 13.26 43.04
C PHE A 146 0.84 13.10 41.52
N THR A 147 0.46 14.17 40.83
CA THR A 147 0.55 14.29 39.37
C THR A 147 1.90 14.91 39.04
N THR A 148 2.54 14.44 37.99
CA THR A 148 3.94 14.79 37.73
C THR A 148 3.98 15.81 36.63
N SER A 149 4.30 17.05 36.96
CA SER A 149 4.36 18.07 35.93
C SER A 149 5.66 18.05 35.13
N ASP A 150 6.75 17.38 35.57
CA ASP A 150 7.99 17.21 34.78
C ASP A 150 9.10 16.30 35.39
N ASP A 151 8.89 15.46 36.42
CA ASP A 151 10.04 14.73 37.02
C ASP A 151 9.64 13.56 37.96
N VAL A 152 9.19 12.43 37.41
CA VAL A 152 9.26 11.12 38.12
C VAL A 152 10.55 10.45 37.71
N ARG A 153 11.22 9.79 38.65
CA ARG A 153 12.31 8.88 38.33
C ARG A 153 11.84 7.45 38.56
N PHE A 154 11.90 6.65 37.50
CA PHE A 154 12.10 5.22 37.65
C PHE A 154 13.59 4.98 37.80
N ALA A 155 14.00 4.20 38.81
CA ALA A 155 15.40 3.80 38.93
C ALA A 155 15.56 2.40 39.50
N VAL A 156 16.57 1.71 38.98
CA VAL A 156 17.17 0.53 39.61
C VAL A 156 18.45 1.01 40.28
N ARG A 157 18.41 1.10 41.61
CA ARG A 157 19.56 1.47 42.41
C ARG A 157 20.38 0.21 42.69
N CYS A 158 21.64 0.23 42.30
CA CYS A 158 22.57 -0.89 42.24
C CYS A 158 23.80 -0.61 43.14
N GLY A 159 24.59 -1.62 43.46
CA GLY A 159 25.99 -1.41 43.86
C GLY A 159 26.38 -1.70 45.30
N ASN A 160 25.79 -2.71 45.93
CA ASN A 160 26.39 -3.25 47.16
C ASN A 160 27.73 -3.99 46.91
N SER A 161 28.09 -4.31 45.66
CA SER A 161 29.33 -5.00 45.28
C SER A 161 29.70 -4.76 43.79
N PRO A 162 30.97 -5.00 43.37
CA PRO A 162 31.34 -5.00 41.96
C PRO A 162 30.64 -6.16 41.24
N ALA A 163 29.87 -5.86 40.19
CA ALA A 163 29.05 -6.83 39.47
C ALA A 163 28.65 -6.33 38.08
N TYR A 164 28.21 -7.25 37.22
CA TYR A 164 27.44 -6.94 36.02
C TYR A 164 25.97 -7.22 36.28
N ILE A 165 25.15 -6.19 36.19
CA ILE A 165 23.70 -6.28 36.35
C ILE A 165 23.07 -6.12 34.97
N PHE A 166 22.20 -7.05 34.61
CA PHE A 166 21.49 -7.10 33.34
C PHE A 166 20.02 -6.81 33.60
N ILE A 167 19.47 -5.85 32.85
CA ILE A 167 18.11 -5.34 32.99
C ILE A 167 17.47 -5.35 31.61
N ASP A 168 16.25 -5.84 31.54
CA ASP A 168 15.51 -5.98 30.30
C ASP A 168 14.00 -5.88 30.53
N ASP A 169 13.25 -5.65 29.46
CA ASP A 169 11.77 -5.63 29.43
C ASP A 169 11.14 -4.83 30.59
N VAL A 170 11.55 -3.57 30.76
CA VAL A 170 10.98 -2.68 31.79
C VAL A 170 9.68 -2.08 31.30
N ALA A 171 8.58 -2.33 32.01
CA ALA A 171 7.31 -1.70 31.74
C ALA A 171 6.72 -0.98 32.94
N ILE A 172 6.25 0.25 32.72
CA ILE A 172 5.39 0.97 33.65
C ILE A 172 4.06 1.17 32.96
N THR A 173 3.02 0.56 33.49
CA THR A 173 1.69 0.62 32.89
C THR A 173 0.77 1.37 33.82
N ASP A 174 0.11 2.42 33.34
CA ASP A 174 -1.06 2.96 34.03
C ASP A 174 -2.22 1.95 33.93
N CYS A 175 -2.57 1.36 35.07
CA CYS A 175 -3.57 0.31 35.21
C CYS A 175 -4.84 0.87 35.84
N THR A 176 -5.09 2.17 35.74
CA THR A 176 -6.27 2.81 36.34
C THR A 176 -7.54 2.37 35.63
N LYS A 177 -8.16 1.37 36.21
CA LYS A 177 -9.40 0.76 35.70
C LYS A 177 -10.64 1.52 36.17
N PRO A 178 -11.69 1.59 35.34
CA PRO A 178 -13.02 2.00 35.80
C PRO A 178 -13.52 1.11 36.95
N THR A 179 -14.40 1.66 37.78
CA THR A 179 -15.05 0.90 38.86
C THR A 179 -15.75 -0.34 38.30
N GLY A 180 -15.45 -1.51 38.86
CA GLY A 180 -16.03 -2.79 38.43
C GLY A 180 -15.30 -3.50 37.29
N TYR A 181 -14.13 -3.01 36.88
CA TYR A 181 -13.24 -3.65 35.91
C TYR A 181 -11.95 -4.13 36.55
N GLU A 182 -11.26 -5.10 35.94
CA GLU A 182 -9.89 -5.52 36.23
C GLU A 182 -9.00 -5.40 34.98
N SER A 183 -7.72 -5.14 35.16
CA SER A 183 -6.76 -4.94 34.07
C SER A 183 -6.05 -6.25 33.71
N LEU A 184 -6.01 -6.58 32.42
CA LEU A 184 -5.17 -7.65 31.87
C LEU A 184 -3.99 -7.01 31.12
N GLN A 185 -2.79 -7.36 31.53
CA GLN A 185 -1.57 -7.09 30.78
C GLN A 185 -1.16 -8.32 29.98
N THR A 186 -0.86 -8.11 28.71
CA THR A 186 -0.33 -9.16 27.84
C THR A 186 1.02 -8.72 27.31
N SER A 187 2.04 -9.56 27.40
CA SER A 187 3.34 -9.35 26.77
C SER A 187 3.63 -10.48 25.78
N ILE A 188 4.43 -10.18 24.75
CA ILE A 188 4.76 -11.12 23.67
C ILE A 188 6.28 -11.11 23.50
N SER A 189 6.90 -12.29 23.59
CA SER A 189 8.31 -12.49 23.22
C SER A 189 8.39 -13.26 21.91
N GLY A 190 9.21 -12.79 20.96
CA GLY A 190 9.22 -13.27 19.58
C GLY A 190 8.13 -12.62 18.71
N GLU A 191 7.77 -13.24 17.59
CA GLU A 191 6.75 -12.71 16.67
C GLU A 191 5.49 -13.59 16.68
N GLY A 192 4.37 -12.96 17.04
CA GLY A 192 3.10 -13.63 17.23
C GLY A 192 1.99 -12.63 17.55
N THR A 193 0.78 -13.15 17.68
CA THR A 193 -0.38 -12.38 18.07
C THR A 193 -1.12 -13.11 19.17
N VAL A 194 -1.55 -12.38 20.19
CA VAL A 194 -2.46 -12.86 21.23
C VAL A 194 -3.85 -12.29 20.95
N SER A 195 -4.85 -13.16 20.79
CA SER A 195 -6.25 -12.77 20.68
C SER A 195 -6.96 -13.03 22.00
N ILE A 196 -7.56 -11.99 22.57
CA ILE A 196 -8.27 -12.01 23.85
C ILE A 196 -9.76 -11.92 23.55
N GLU A 197 -10.47 -13.04 23.70
CA GLU A 197 -11.91 -13.11 23.55
C GLU A 197 -12.61 -12.81 24.88
N SER A 198 -13.57 -11.88 24.84
CA SER A 198 -14.38 -11.45 25.98
C SER A 198 -15.84 -11.25 25.58
N SER A 199 -16.70 -10.95 26.55
CA SER A 199 -18.10 -10.56 26.32
C SER A 199 -18.25 -9.25 25.52
N MET A 200 -17.19 -8.44 25.43
CA MET A 200 -17.16 -7.19 24.64
C MET A 200 -16.66 -7.41 23.20
N GLY A 201 -16.18 -8.62 22.87
CA GLY A 201 -15.60 -8.95 21.57
C GLY A 201 -14.15 -9.42 21.66
N ILE A 202 -13.45 -9.40 20.52
CA ILE A 202 -12.05 -9.86 20.42
C ILE A 202 -11.12 -8.64 20.40
N ASN A 203 -10.13 -8.62 21.29
CA ASN A 203 -9.00 -7.70 21.23
C ASN A 203 -7.75 -8.46 20.75
N LYS A 204 -6.89 -7.81 19.95
CA LYS A 204 -5.64 -8.40 19.46
C LYS A 204 -4.45 -7.60 19.97
N CYS A 205 -3.43 -8.32 20.39
CA CYS A 205 -2.17 -7.78 20.86
C CYS A 205 -1.04 -8.34 20.02
N LEU A 206 -0.25 -7.43 19.45
CA LEU A 206 0.90 -7.75 18.60
C LEU A 206 2.23 -7.52 19.33
N ASP A 207 2.19 -6.76 20.42
CA ASP A 207 3.27 -6.53 21.39
C ASP A 207 2.64 -6.43 22.80
N GLU A 208 3.28 -5.68 23.71
CA GLU A 208 2.74 -5.42 25.04
C GLU A 208 1.42 -4.64 24.98
N CYS A 209 0.41 -5.15 25.67
CA CYS A 209 -0.93 -4.60 25.71
C CYS A 209 -1.46 -4.52 27.13
N THR A 210 -2.33 -3.55 27.36
CA THR A 210 -3.19 -3.55 28.55
C THR A 210 -4.62 -3.24 28.15
N ASN A 211 -5.53 -4.11 28.58
CA ASN A 211 -6.95 -3.98 28.34
C ASN A 211 -7.73 -4.20 29.64
N ASN A 212 -8.82 -3.46 29.82
CA ASN A 212 -9.70 -3.60 30.98
C ASN A 212 -10.89 -4.49 30.64
N TYR A 213 -11.21 -5.41 31.55
CA TYR A 213 -12.32 -6.37 31.42
C TYR A 213 -13.17 -6.37 32.69
N GLU A 214 -14.41 -6.85 32.62
CA GLU A 214 -15.30 -6.76 33.78
C GLU A 214 -14.83 -7.65 34.93
N ASN A 215 -15.01 -7.21 36.17
CA ASN A 215 -14.63 -8.03 37.33
C ASN A 215 -15.44 -9.34 37.35
N GLY A 216 -14.74 -10.47 37.41
CA GLY A 216 -15.29 -11.82 37.38
C GLY A 216 -15.52 -12.39 35.98
N GLU A 217 -15.27 -11.59 34.93
CA GLU A 217 -15.31 -12.06 33.54
C GLU A 217 -14.25 -13.14 33.31
N THR A 218 -14.61 -14.15 32.52
CA THR A 218 -13.66 -15.17 32.08
C THR A 218 -13.23 -14.84 30.66
N LEU A 219 -11.93 -14.68 30.44
CA LEU A 219 -11.34 -14.39 29.14
C LEU A 219 -10.71 -15.66 28.57
N SER A 220 -10.81 -15.82 27.25
CA SER A 220 -10.17 -16.90 26.49
C SER A 220 -9.09 -16.29 25.61
N LEU A 221 -7.83 -16.58 25.95
CA LEU A 221 -6.65 -16.11 25.23
C LEU A 221 -6.16 -17.21 24.31
N THR A 222 -6.04 -16.86 23.03
CA THR A 222 -5.49 -17.71 21.98
C THR A 222 -4.26 -17.04 21.38
N GLN A 223 -3.37 -17.85 20.82
CA GLN A 223 -2.12 -17.41 20.21
C GLN A 223 -2.10 -17.79 18.73
N SER A 224 -1.47 -16.94 17.93
CA SER A 224 -1.10 -17.24 16.55
C SER A 224 0.36 -16.87 16.35
N ALA A 225 1.20 -17.86 16.07
CA ALA A 225 2.59 -17.60 15.71
C ALA A 225 2.66 -16.95 14.33
N GLN A 226 3.51 -15.95 14.16
CA GLN A 226 3.83 -15.46 12.83
C GLN A 226 4.66 -16.51 12.08
N PRO A 227 4.66 -16.51 10.74
CA PRO A 227 5.37 -17.56 10.04
C PRO A 227 6.88 -17.45 10.27
N GLY A 228 7.55 -18.60 10.36
CA GLY A 228 8.94 -18.69 10.85
C GLY A 228 9.09 -18.71 12.37
N TYR A 229 7.99 -18.62 13.12
CA TYR A 229 7.96 -18.78 14.56
C TYR A 229 7.04 -19.95 14.96
N SER A 230 7.26 -20.47 16.17
CA SER A 230 6.34 -21.42 16.82
C SER A 230 6.09 -20.96 18.25
N PHE A 231 4.85 -21.09 18.71
CA PHE A 231 4.51 -20.82 20.09
C PHE A 231 5.14 -21.84 21.04
N SER A 232 5.91 -21.35 22.00
CA SER A 232 6.64 -22.16 22.98
C SER A 232 5.93 -22.25 24.33
N GLY A 233 4.97 -21.37 24.62
CA GLY A 233 4.06 -21.49 25.75
C GLY A 233 3.63 -20.16 26.38
N TRP A 234 2.72 -20.24 27.34
CA TRP A 234 2.29 -19.13 28.19
C TRP A 234 3.11 -19.08 29.50
N SER A 235 3.23 -17.88 30.07
CA SER A 235 3.64 -17.69 31.46
C SER A 235 2.80 -16.61 32.16
N GLY A 236 3.07 -16.36 33.46
CA GLY A 236 2.26 -15.46 34.29
C GLY A 236 1.01 -16.13 34.85
N ALA A 237 -0.17 -15.55 34.59
CA ALA A 237 -1.45 -16.10 35.01
C ALA A 237 -1.83 -17.39 34.27
N CYS A 238 -1.10 -17.72 33.19
CA CYS A 238 -1.27 -18.94 32.40
C CYS A 238 0.02 -19.76 32.30
N SER A 239 -0.12 -21.01 31.89
CA SER A 239 1.00 -21.92 31.64
C SER A 239 0.64 -22.95 30.56
N GLY A 240 1.65 -23.58 29.96
CA GLY A 240 1.47 -24.57 28.89
C GLY A 240 1.25 -23.95 27.52
N THR A 241 0.84 -24.75 26.53
CA THR A 241 0.75 -24.35 25.11
C THR A 241 -0.68 -24.27 24.55
N GLY A 242 -1.69 -24.63 25.36
CA GLY A 242 -3.10 -24.61 24.96
C GLY A 242 -3.76 -23.24 25.09
N VAL A 243 -5.09 -23.17 24.93
CA VAL A 243 -5.87 -21.95 25.20
C VAL A 243 -5.72 -21.54 26.66
N CYS A 244 -5.45 -20.26 26.90
CA CYS A 244 -5.27 -19.68 28.23
C CYS A 244 -6.61 -19.10 28.70
N ASN A 245 -7.22 -19.69 29.74
CA ASN A 245 -8.46 -19.19 30.32
C ASN A 245 -8.15 -18.50 31.64
N ILE A 246 -8.52 -17.22 31.76
CA ILE A 246 -8.26 -16.41 32.96
C ILE A 246 -9.55 -15.83 33.51
N ASN A 247 -9.66 -15.75 34.83
CA ASN A 247 -10.74 -15.04 35.51
C ASN A 247 -10.23 -13.68 36.00
N MET A 248 -10.94 -12.63 35.60
CA MET A 248 -10.59 -11.24 35.89
C MET A 248 -11.10 -10.81 37.27
N SER A 249 -10.62 -11.43 38.34
CA SER A 249 -10.95 -11.06 39.72
C SER A 249 -9.96 -10.09 40.37
N GLN A 250 -8.83 -9.84 39.70
CA GLN A 250 -7.73 -8.94 40.07
C GLN A 250 -6.96 -8.58 38.80
N VAL A 251 -5.95 -7.71 38.90
CA VAL A 251 -5.03 -7.46 37.79
C VAL A 251 -4.30 -8.77 37.43
N GLN A 252 -4.27 -9.10 36.14
CA GLN A 252 -3.61 -10.29 35.61
C GLN A 252 -2.50 -9.89 34.64
N HIS A 253 -1.44 -10.70 34.59
CA HIS A 253 -0.37 -10.59 33.58
C HIS A 253 -0.20 -11.94 32.89
N VAL A 254 -0.22 -11.95 31.57
CA VAL A 254 0.00 -13.14 30.73
C VAL A 254 1.10 -12.82 29.74
N GLU A 255 2.08 -13.71 29.60
CA GLU A 255 3.10 -13.59 28.56
C GLU A 255 2.98 -14.75 27.57
N ALA A 256 3.07 -14.43 26.28
CA ALA A 256 3.09 -15.38 25.18
C ALA A 256 4.51 -15.50 24.62
N HIS A 257 5.07 -16.70 24.62
CA HIS A 257 6.42 -16.95 24.11
C HIS A 257 6.38 -17.58 22.71
N PHE A 258 7.08 -16.98 21.76
CA PHE A 258 7.24 -17.46 20.39
C PHE A 258 8.73 -17.62 20.06
N ASN A 259 9.12 -18.84 19.68
CA ASN A 259 10.51 -19.14 19.31
C ASN A 259 10.64 -19.18 17.79
N LYS A 260 11.69 -18.54 17.27
CA LYS A 260 12.04 -18.61 15.85
C LYS A 260 12.38 -20.05 15.47
N THR A 261 11.67 -20.60 14.49
CA THR A 261 11.86 -21.96 13.96
C THR A 261 12.58 -21.97 12.61
N SER A 262 12.44 -20.88 11.84
CA SER A 262 13.15 -20.70 10.57
C SER A 262 13.29 -19.21 10.25
N THR A 263 14.20 -18.85 9.35
CA THR A 263 14.16 -17.54 8.68
C THR A 263 13.00 -17.53 7.72
N TYR A 264 11.94 -16.80 8.06
CA TYR A 264 10.81 -16.54 7.18
C TYR A 264 10.99 -15.18 6.48
N SER A 265 10.47 -15.07 5.26
CA SER A 265 10.71 -13.97 4.33
C SER A 265 9.40 -13.34 3.86
N GLU A 266 8.53 -12.99 4.80
CA GLU A 266 7.43 -12.07 4.51
C GLU A 266 8.00 -10.76 3.95
N CYS A 267 7.32 -10.21 2.95
CA CYS A 267 7.79 -9.00 2.29
C CYS A 267 7.55 -7.74 3.12
N ILE A 268 6.63 -7.77 4.09
CA ILE A 268 6.31 -6.67 5.01
C ILE A 268 6.27 -7.22 6.43
N ASP A 269 6.82 -6.48 7.40
CA ASP A 269 6.65 -6.80 8.83
C ASP A 269 5.15 -6.72 9.19
N TYR A 270 4.62 -7.75 9.85
CA TYR A 270 3.22 -7.80 10.26
C TYR A 270 2.80 -6.65 11.20
N ARG A 271 3.74 -6.01 11.90
CA ARG A 271 3.50 -4.80 12.70
C ARG A 271 3.45 -3.51 11.88
N ASN A 272 3.84 -3.58 10.61
CA ASN A 272 3.96 -2.45 9.69
C ASN A 272 3.00 -2.56 8.49
N GLN A 273 1.89 -3.28 8.65
CA GLN A 273 0.81 -3.43 7.68
C GLN A 273 -0.55 -3.56 8.37
N ILE A 274 -1.62 -3.19 7.67
CA ILE A 274 -3.01 -3.39 8.10
C ILE A 274 -3.78 -4.21 7.05
N ASP A 275 -5.01 -4.59 7.37
CA ASP A 275 -5.94 -5.10 6.35
C ASP A 275 -6.50 -3.95 5.50
N TRP A 276 -5.98 -3.80 4.28
CA TRP A 276 -6.44 -2.81 3.31
C TRP A 276 -7.65 -3.26 2.48
N SER A 277 -8.18 -4.48 2.65
CA SER A 277 -9.27 -5.00 1.81
C SER A 277 -10.61 -4.28 2.03
N ASN A 278 -10.79 -3.67 3.21
CA ASN A 278 -12.03 -3.09 3.68
C ASN A 278 -12.09 -1.55 3.53
N VAL A 279 -11.78 -1.02 2.35
CA VAL A 279 -11.72 0.42 2.04
C VAL A 279 -12.73 0.85 0.97
N GLY A 280 -12.97 2.16 0.86
CA GLY A 280 -13.86 2.73 -0.15
C GLY A 280 -15.34 2.60 0.21
N TYR A 281 -16.21 2.76 -0.80
CA TYR A 281 -17.65 2.68 -0.63
C TYR A 281 -18.08 1.25 -0.28
N VAL A 282 -19.04 1.13 0.63
CA VAL A 282 -19.60 -0.14 1.09
C VAL A 282 -21.06 -0.21 0.66
N GLY A 283 -21.36 -1.25 -0.11
CA GLY A 283 -22.70 -1.54 -0.62
C GLY A 283 -22.78 -1.48 -2.15
N THR A 284 -23.97 -1.72 -2.68
CA THR A 284 -24.28 -1.53 -4.10
C THR A 284 -24.71 -0.09 -4.35
N ILE A 285 -24.16 0.55 -5.37
CA ILE A 285 -24.58 1.91 -5.72
C ILE A 285 -26.07 1.84 -6.16
N PRO A 286 -26.96 2.55 -5.45
CA PRO A 286 -28.40 2.38 -5.60
C PRO A 286 -28.87 2.81 -6.99
N TYR A 287 -29.84 2.07 -7.53
CA TYR A 287 -30.75 2.57 -8.56
C TYR A 287 -31.91 3.28 -7.85
N PRO A 288 -31.89 4.61 -7.73
CA PRO A 288 -32.71 5.30 -6.74
C PRO A 288 -34.12 5.53 -7.27
N GLU A 289 -35.09 5.36 -6.37
CA GLU A 289 -36.53 5.50 -6.67
C GLU A 289 -36.91 6.96 -7.02
N ASN A 290 -36.20 7.95 -6.46
CA ASN A 290 -36.47 9.36 -6.68
C ASN A 290 -35.42 9.99 -7.61
N THR A 291 -35.74 10.08 -8.90
CA THR A 291 -34.93 10.83 -9.87
C THR A 291 -35.62 12.15 -10.21
N ILE A 292 -34.95 13.27 -9.91
CA ILE A 292 -35.35 14.61 -10.30
C ILE A 292 -34.59 14.98 -11.57
N ASN A 293 -35.31 15.11 -12.68
CA ASN A 293 -34.74 15.67 -13.89
C ASN A 293 -34.65 17.20 -13.76
N MET A 294 -33.43 17.72 -13.80
CA MET A 294 -33.16 19.12 -13.48
C MET A 294 -33.71 20.10 -14.53
N THR A 295 -34.01 19.65 -15.75
CA THR A 295 -34.63 20.50 -16.78
C THR A 295 -36.13 20.68 -16.61
N ASP A 296 -36.77 19.87 -15.75
CA ASP A 296 -38.21 19.90 -15.55
C ASP A 296 -38.60 20.98 -14.53
N THR A 297 -39.87 21.38 -14.56
CA THR A 297 -40.45 22.27 -13.52
C THR A 297 -40.43 21.53 -12.17
N PRO A 298 -40.03 22.17 -11.05
CA PRO A 298 -39.84 23.62 -10.88
C PRO A 298 -38.43 24.17 -11.15
N TYR A 299 -37.41 23.32 -11.30
CA TYR A 299 -36.01 23.78 -11.34
C TYR A 299 -35.61 24.37 -12.70
N SER A 300 -36.17 23.85 -13.79
CA SER A 300 -36.04 24.38 -15.16
C SER A 300 -34.60 24.75 -15.55
N CYS A 301 -33.62 23.93 -15.12
CA CYS A 301 -32.22 24.13 -15.51
C CYS A 301 -32.08 24.12 -17.04
N SER A 302 -31.15 24.92 -17.53
CA SER A 302 -30.87 25.04 -18.96
C SER A 302 -29.41 24.74 -19.26
N GLY A 303 -29.19 23.71 -20.08
CA GLY A 303 -27.89 23.25 -20.56
C GLY A 303 -27.36 24.03 -21.77
N ASN A 304 -27.67 25.32 -21.90
CA ASN A 304 -27.32 26.13 -23.08
C ASN A 304 -25.96 26.85 -22.98
N GLY A 305 -25.23 26.68 -21.89
CA GLY A 305 -23.93 27.30 -21.62
C GLY A 305 -23.97 28.75 -21.16
N VAL A 306 -25.15 29.35 -20.99
CA VAL A 306 -25.31 30.78 -20.68
C VAL A 306 -26.21 31.02 -19.47
N TYR A 307 -27.29 30.25 -19.35
CA TYR A 307 -28.22 30.37 -18.23
C TYR A 307 -27.54 29.96 -16.93
N ASN A 308 -27.59 30.82 -15.91
CA ASN A 308 -27.00 30.52 -14.61
C ASN A 308 -27.90 29.56 -13.82
N ASN A 309 -27.45 28.31 -13.67
CA ASN A 309 -28.19 27.24 -13.01
C ASN A 309 -28.01 27.22 -11.48
N HIS A 310 -27.27 28.17 -10.90
CA HIS A 310 -26.92 28.18 -9.48
C HIS A 310 -28.13 28.08 -8.54
N ASP A 311 -29.11 28.97 -8.69
CA ASP A 311 -30.27 29.02 -7.80
C ASP A 311 -31.16 27.77 -7.94
N ALA A 312 -31.27 27.26 -9.17
CA ALA A 312 -32.05 26.05 -9.47
C ALA A 312 -31.44 24.80 -8.82
N LEU A 313 -30.12 24.59 -8.95
CA LEU A 313 -29.44 23.48 -8.28
C LEU A 313 -29.46 23.64 -6.76
N LYS A 314 -29.27 24.86 -6.24
CA LYS A 314 -29.39 25.12 -4.80
C LYS A 314 -30.77 24.75 -4.26
N ALA A 315 -31.84 25.11 -4.97
CA ALA A 315 -33.20 24.74 -4.59
C ALA A 315 -33.40 23.21 -4.61
N ALA A 316 -32.95 22.54 -5.68
CA ALA A 316 -33.05 21.08 -5.79
C ALA A 316 -32.28 20.34 -4.69
N LEU A 317 -31.11 20.84 -4.28
CA LEU A 317 -30.35 20.28 -3.15
C LEU A 317 -31.10 20.45 -1.82
N ILE A 318 -31.77 21.59 -1.60
CA ILE A 318 -32.60 21.82 -0.41
C ILE A 318 -33.80 20.88 -0.39
N ASP A 319 -34.42 20.62 -1.54
CA ASP A 319 -35.55 19.70 -1.63
C ASP A 319 -35.11 18.24 -1.46
N ALA A 320 -33.97 17.84 -2.06
CA ALA A 320 -33.37 16.51 -1.88
C ALA A 320 -33.10 16.19 -0.39
N LYS A 321 -32.71 17.18 0.41
CA LYS A 321 -32.54 17.05 1.86
C LYS A 321 -33.82 16.59 2.59
N THR A 322 -34.99 16.91 2.04
CA THR A 322 -36.30 16.59 2.65
C THR A 322 -36.88 15.27 2.18
N ASN A 323 -36.34 14.66 1.13
CA ASN A 323 -36.82 13.39 0.59
C ASN A 323 -36.43 12.22 1.51
N THR A 324 -37.31 11.22 1.60
CA THR A 324 -36.98 9.94 2.23
C THR A 324 -36.24 9.04 1.24
N GLY A 325 -35.11 8.49 1.66
CA GLY A 325 -34.29 7.61 0.81
C GLY A 325 -33.36 8.38 -0.13
N TRP A 326 -32.93 7.72 -1.19
CA TRP A 326 -31.99 8.28 -2.16
C TRP A 326 -32.67 9.26 -3.12
N THR A 327 -31.99 10.36 -3.45
CA THR A 327 -32.41 11.31 -4.48
C THR A 327 -31.31 11.47 -5.53
N VAL A 328 -31.64 11.26 -6.81
CA VAL A 328 -30.78 11.64 -7.93
C VAL A 328 -31.22 12.98 -8.48
N LEU A 329 -30.30 13.93 -8.55
CA LEU A 329 -30.41 15.13 -9.36
C LEU A 329 -29.77 14.83 -10.73
N TYR A 330 -30.63 14.51 -11.70
CA TYR A 330 -30.20 14.11 -13.03
C TYR A 330 -30.11 15.31 -13.98
N PHE A 331 -28.95 15.45 -14.61
CA PHE A 331 -28.66 16.46 -15.61
C PHE A 331 -28.55 15.79 -16.99
N PRO A 332 -29.55 15.95 -17.88
CA PRO A 332 -29.47 15.42 -19.24
C PRO A 332 -28.32 16.08 -20.05
N PRO A 333 -28.07 15.65 -21.29
CA PRO A 333 -27.07 16.28 -22.15
C PRO A 333 -27.25 17.80 -22.25
N GLY A 334 -26.16 18.53 -22.04
CA GLY A 334 -26.14 19.98 -22.05
C GLY A 334 -24.92 20.57 -21.34
N ASN A 335 -24.65 21.85 -21.60
CA ASN A 335 -23.67 22.66 -20.88
C ASN A 335 -24.37 23.54 -19.84
N TYR A 336 -24.32 23.16 -18.57
CA TYR A 336 -24.93 23.90 -17.47
C TYR A 336 -23.93 24.91 -16.93
N PHE A 337 -24.18 26.20 -17.17
CA PHE A 337 -23.35 27.26 -16.66
C PHE A 337 -23.72 27.59 -15.20
N PHE A 338 -22.69 27.77 -14.36
CA PHE A 338 -22.82 28.14 -12.96
C PHE A 338 -21.93 29.36 -12.66
N ASN A 339 -22.57 30.48 -12.37
CA ASN A 339 -21.94 31.61 -11.71
C ASN A 339 -22.34 31.57 -10.23
N THR A 340 -21.49 30.96 -9.40
CA THR A 340 -21.78 30.61 -8.01
C THR A 340 -21.18 31.63 -7.04
N PRO A 341 -21.97 32.56 -6.47
CA PRO A 341 -21.47 33.46 -5.43
C PRO A 341 -21.17 32.73 -4.11
N GLU A 342 -21.70 31.52 -3.93
CA GLU A 342 -21.53 30.69 -2.74
C GLU A 342 -21.43 29.19 -3.11
N GLN A 343 -20.86 28.38 -2.21
CA GLN A 343 -20.72 26.94 -2.36
C GLN A 343 -22.09 26.23 -2.47
N LEU A 344 -22.18 25.20 -3.31
CA LEU A 344 -23.37 24.34 -3.42
C LEU A 344 -23.23 23.15 -2.47
N ASN A 345 -24.05 23.13 -1.42
CA ASN A 345 -23.97 22.11 -0.37
C ASN A 345 -24.77 20.86 -0.76
N ILE A 346 -24.12 19.70 -0.76
CA ILE A 346 -24.75 18.40 -0.96
C ILE A 346 -25.13 17.80 0.40
N TYR A 347 -26.31 17.18 0.47
CA TYR A 347 -26.89 16.59 1.68
C TYR A 347 -27.03 15.07 1.56
N ASP A 348 -27.24 14.39 2.70
CA ASP A 348 -27.31 12.93 2.80
C ASP A 348 -28.10 12.27 1.68
N SER A 349 -27.61 11.12 1.20
CA SER A 349 -28.29 10.27 0.20
C SER A 349 -28.63 10.98 -1.12
N THR A 350 -27.85 12.02 -1.48
CA THR A 350 -28.02 12.79 -2.72
C THR A 350 -26.94 12.44 -3.73
N ILE A 351 -27.36 12.16 -4.96
CA ILE A 351 -26.49 11.86 -6.09
C ILE A 351 -26.65 12.94 -7.15
N ILE A 352 -25.56 13.56 -7.57
CA ILE A 352 -25.52 14.44 -8.75
C ILE A 352 -25.03 13.61 -9.93
N ARG A 353 -25.89 13.43 -10.93
CA ARG A 353 -25.63 12.52 -12.07
C ARG A 353 -25.82 13.26 -13.39
N GLY A 354 -24.82 13.21 -14.26
CA GLY A 354 -24.97 13.58 -15.66
C GLY A 354 -25.35 12.38 -16.54
N ALA A 355 -25.61 12.64 -17.82
CA ALA A 355 -25.83 11.57 -18.79
C ALA A 355 -24.52 10.85 -19.13
N CYS A 356 -23.44 11.61 -19.35
CA CYS A 356 -22.10 11.14 -19.69
C CYS A 356 -21.13 12.33 -19.70
N VAL A 357 -19.83 12.10 -19.49
CA VAL A 357 -18.83 13.19 -19.50
C VAL A 357 -18.75 13.94 -20.83
N GLY A 358 -18.98 13.25 -21.95
CA GLY A 358 -18.96 13.84 -23.29
C GLY A 358 -20.21 14.66 -23.64
N SER A 359 -21.28 14.53 -22.85
CA SER A 359 -22.58 15.14 -23.16
C SER A 359 -23.09 16.10 -22.09
N THR A 360 -22.70 15.93 -20.82
CA THR A 360 -23.14 16.76 -19.70
C THR A 360 -21.94 17.48 -19.08
N THR A 361 -21.89 18.80 -19.23
CA THR A 361 -20.81 19.65 -18.70
C THR A 361 -21.35 20.67 -17.71
N PHE A 362 -20.70 20.80 -16.56
CA PHE A 362 -20.85 21.90 -15.62
C PHE A 362 -19.73 22.91 -15.87
N THR A 363 -20.07 24.09 -16.40
CA THR A 363 -19.10 25.16 -16.61
C THR A 363 -19.17 26.17 -15.47
N ILE A 364 -18.05 26.37 -14.77
CA ILE A 364 -17.95 27.28 -13.63
C ILE A 364 -17.32 28.61 -14.09
N GLY A 365 -18.01 29.73 -13.82
CA GLY A 365 -17.60 31.08 -14.24
C GLY A 365 -17.14 32.03 -13.13
N ASN A 366 -16.86 31.53 -11.92
CA ASN A 366 -16.52 32.37 -10.76
C ASN A 366 -15.17 33.10 -10.96
N SER A 367 -15.08 34.37 -10.55
CA SER A 367 -13.90 35.25 -10.65
C SER A 367 -13.30 35.64 -9.29
N SER A 368 -13.68 34.96 -8.20
CA SER A 368 -13.14 35.20 -6.85
C SER A 368 -11.66 34.89 -6.74
N SER A 369 -10.90 35.75 -6.05
CA SER A 369 -9.51 35.47 -5.63
C SER A 369 -9.41 34.60 -4.37
N ASP A 370 -10.50 34.45 -3.60
CA ASP A 370 -10.53 33.63 -2.39
C ASP A 370 -10.77 32.17 -2.72
N THR A 371 -10.21 31.27 -1.91
CA THR A 371 -10.42 29.82 -2.06
C THR A 371 -11.89 29.45 -1.92
N PHE A 372 -12.43 28.75 -2.92
CA PHE A 372 -13.86 28.47 -3.04
C PHE A 372 -14.11 26.98 -3.32
N ASP A 373 -15.13 26.39 -2.69
CA ASP A 373 -15.55 25.01 -2.96
C ASP A 373 -16.81 25.04 -3.84
N PHE A 374 -16.78 24.44 -5.03
CA PHE A 374 -17.95 24.42 -5.92
C PHE A 374 -19.03 23.47 -5.39
N LEU A 375 -18.77 22.15 -5.40
CA LEU A 375 -19.61 21.15 -4.76
C LEU A 375 -19.02 20.77 -3.40
N LYS A 376 -19.80 20.91 -2.33
CA LYS A 376 -19.32 20.62 -0.98
C LYS A 376 -20.31 19.79 -0.18
N ALA A 377 -19.83 18.69 0.39
CA ALA A 377 -20.53 17.99 1.46
C ALA A 377 -19.76 18.24 2.76
N LYS A 378 -20.44 18.77 3.79
CA LYS A 378 -19.82 19.09 5.07
C LYS A 378 -20.64 18.60 6.26
N GLY A 379 -20.12 17.58 6.96
CA GLY A 379 -20.66 17.10 8.22
C GLY A 379 -20.36 17.99 9.43
N GLY A 380 -21.03 17.68 10.54
CA GLY A 380 -20.86 18.33 11.84
C GLY A 380 -19.80 17.65 12.72
N SER A 381 -19.45 18.31 13.83
CA SER A 381 -18.67 17.71 14.92
C SER A 381 -18.95 18.42 16.23
N THR A 382 -18.83 17.71 17.34
CA THR A 382 -18.82 18.34 18.67
C THR A 382 -17.43 18.86 19.00
N VAL A 383 -17.36 19.96 19.76
CA VAL A 383 -16.10 20.39 20.40
C VAL A 383 -15.82 19.53 21.62
N ASP A 384 -16.88 19.03 22.26
CA ASP A 384 -16.78 18.18 23.43
C ASP A 384 -16.17 16.82 23.06
N SER A 385 -15.17 16.43 23.84
CA SER A 385 -14.39 15.21 23.67
C SER A 385 -14.32 14.45 24.99
N SER A 386 -13.91 13.19 24.90
CA SER A 386 -13.71 12.32 26.04
C SER A 386 -12.33 11.70 25.94
N LYS A 387 -11.58 11.75 27.05
CA LYS A 387 -10.24 11.18 27.11
C LYS A 387 -10.33 9.68 26.84
N LEU A 388 -9.49 9.17 25.95
CA LEU A 388 -9.29 7.73 25.85
C LEU A 388 -8.58 7.30 27.11
N LEU A 389 -9.19 6.30 27.72
CA LEU A 389 -8.67 5.63 28.88
C LEU A 389 -7.81 4.47 28.46
N GLY A 390 -8.14 3.69 27.44
CA GLY A 390 -7.30 2.58 27.03
C GLY A 390 -7.74 1.94 25.72
N GLY A 391 -7.08 0.85 25.35
CA GLY A 391 -7.19 0.29 24.01
C GLY A 391 -6.30 1.03 23.00
N TYR A 392 -5.16 1.54 23.46
CA TYR A 392 -4.27 2.39 22.67
C TYR A 392 -3.52 1.67 21.56
N ASN A 393 -3.38 0.35 21.65
CA ASN A 393 -2.46 -0.40 20.82
C ASN A 393 -2.99 -0.60 19.41
N PHE A 394 -2.09 -0.52 18.44
CA PHE A 394 -2.29 -0.98 17.07
C PHE A 394 -3.03 -2.33 17.04
N GLY A 395 -4.07 -2.45 16.22
CA GLY A 395 -4.89 -3.66 16.17
C GLY A 395 -6.09 -3.69 17.14
N SER A 396 -6.19 -2.74 18.08
CA SER A 396 -7.31 -2.73 19.05
C SER A 396 -8.64 -2.33 18.38
N LYS A 397 -9.72 -3.05 18.70
CA LYS A 397 -11.11 -2.65 18.37
C LYS A 397 -11.88 -2.08 19.55
N ILE A 398 -11.36 -2.19 20.77
CA ILE A 398 -12.08 -1.89 22.00
C ILE A 398 -11.36 -0.73 22.68
N LEU A 399 -12.07 0.39 22.83
CA LEU A 399 -11.54 1.57 23.51
C LEU A 399 -12.25 1.78 24.84
N SER A 400 -11.48 2.00 25.90
CA SER A 400 -12.02 2.52 27.16
C SER A 400 -12.07 4.05 27.07
N ILE A 401 -13.15 4.67 27.54
CA ILE A 401 -13.40 6.12 27.43
C ILE A 401 -13.90 6.67 28.77
N ALA A 402 -13.44 7.88 29.13
CA ALA A 402 -13.70 8.49 30.45
C ALA A 402 -15.18 8.80 30.70
N ASP A 403 -15.84 9.29 29.67
CA ASP A 403 -17.25 9.62 29.67
C ASP A 403 -17.88 9.07 28.39
N THR A 404 -18.51 7.90 28.51
CA THR A 404 -19.23 7.26 27.41
C THR A 404 -20.62 7.82 27.21
N THR A 405 -21.13 8.69 28.10
CA THR A 405 -22.45 9.32 27.92
C THR A 405 -22.49 10.28 26.73
N LYS A 406 -21.32 10.67 26.23
CA LYS A 406 -21.13 11.51 25.03
C LYS A 406 -21.27 10.74 23.70
N PHE A 407 -21.35 9.42 23.75
CA PHE A 407 -21.34 8.56 22.57
C PHE A 407 -22.42 7.48 22.65
N ASP A 408 -23.05 7.19 21.53
CA ASP A 408 -24.01 6.10 21.37
C ASP A 408 -23.58 5.13 20.27
N VAL A 409 -24.20 3.94 20.25
CA VAL A 409 -23.99 2.97 19.16
C VAL A 409 -24.40 3.62 17.84
N TYR A 410 -23.63 3.34 16.79
CA TYR A 410 -23.68 3.92 15.44
C TYR A 410 -23.16 5.35 15.30
N ASP A 411 -22.73 6.00 16.38
CA ASP A 411 -22.02 7.26 16.27
C ASP A 411 -20.69 7.08 15.54
N PHE A 412 -20.35 8.07 14.73
CA PHE A 412 -19.01 8.21 14.18
C PHE A 412 -18.17 9.02 15.15
N ILE A 413 -16.95 8.55 15.37
CA ILE A 413 -15.98 9.23 16.22
C ILE A 413 -14.71 9.51 15.46
N GLU A 414 -14.06 10.59 15.85
CA GLU A 414 -12.68 10.88 15.49
C GLU A 414 -11.83 10.67 16.73
N ILE A 415 -10.88 9.74 16.64
CA ILE A 415 -9.85 9.47 17.65
C ILE A 415 -8.63 10.29 17.27
N PHE A 416 -7.99 10.93 18.25
CA PHE A 416 -6.82 11.77 18.01
C PHE A 416 -5.96 11.91 19.26
N GLN A 417 -4.68 12.26 19.07
CA GLN A 417 -3.76 12.65 20.14
C GLN A 417 -3.07 13.97 19.78
N GLU A 418 -2.38 14.59 20.73
CA GLU A 418 -1.48 15.70 20.45
C GLU A 418 -0.28 15.25 19.60
N ASN A 419 0.32 16.18 18.87
CA ASN A 419 1.51 15.85 18.07
C ASN A 419 2.71 15.59 18.98
N ASP A 420 3.50 14.59 18.63
CA ASP A 420 4.78 14.32 19.29
C ASP A 420 5.82 15.35 18.83
N PRO A 421 6.35 16.22 19.71
CA PRO A 421 7.35 17.22 19.33
C PRO A 421 8.71 16.61 18.95
N VAL A 422 8.98 15.36 19.32
CA VAL A 422 10.22 14.63 19.00
C VAL A 422 10.07 13.93 17.66
N LYS A 423 8.98 13.17 17.47
CA LYS A 423 8.77 12.37 16.24
C LYS A 423 8.20 13.16 15.07
N MET A 424 7.56 14.29 15.31
CA MET A 424 6.96 15.13 14.27
C MET A 424 7.72 16.46 14.13
N TYR A 425 9.05 16.41 14.14
CA TYR A 425 9.89 17.60 13.94
C TYR A 425 9.52 18.27 12.62
N THR A 426 8.97 19.48 12.72
CA THR A 426 8.80 20.36 11.57
C THR A 426 9.93 21.39 11.63
N ASP A 427 10.68 21.56 10.54
CA ASP A 427 11.74 22.58 10.38
C ASP A 427 11.46 23.85 11.22
N PRO A 428 12.39 24.34 12.05
CA PRO A 428 12.21 25.54 12.86
C PRO A 428 11.75 26.77 12.07
N ASP A 429 12.08 26.87 10.78
CA ASP A 429 11.59 27.94 9.90
C ASP A 429 10.10 27.77 9.53
N SER A 430 9.59 26.54 9.55
CA SER A 430 8.16 26.24 9.43
C SER A 430 7.40 26.51 10.74
N ALA A 431 8.05 26.35 11.89
CA ALA A 431 7.55 26.82 13.20
C ALA A 431 7.60 28.36 13.33
N LEU A 432 8.59 29.03 12.71
CA LEU A 432 8.71 30.50 12.67
C LEU A 432 7.76 31.15 11.63
N LYS A 433 7.51 30.51 10.48
CA LYS A 433 6.40 30.87 9.58
C LYS A 433 5.03 30.55 10.19
N ALA A 434 4.98 29.61 11.14
CA ALA A 434 3.85 29.42 12.04
C ALA A 434 3.79 30.44 13.19
N GLY A 435 4.54 31.54 13.10
CA GLY A 435 4.42 32.78 13.90
C GLY A 435 3.06 33.50 13.80
N SER A 436 1.97 32.76 13.63
CA SER A 436 0.58 33.21 13.65
C SER A 436 -0.38 32.10 14.13
N GLY A 437 -0.06 31.30 15.16
CA GLY A 437 -1.07 30.45 15.80
C GLY A 437 -1.83 29.50 14.85
N LEU A 438 -1.12 28.93 13.86
CA LEU A 438 -1.71 28.05 12.86
C LEU A 438 -2.24 26.77 13.53
N THR A 439 -3.52 26.48 13.29
CA THR A 439 -4.33 25.45 13.96
C THR A 439 -4.55 24.19 13.11
N TYR A 440 -4.05 24.15 11.87
CA TYR A 440 -4.48 23.18 10.86
C TYR A 440 -3.79 21.80 10.94
N ASN A 441 -2.60 21.74 11.53
CA ASN A 441 -1.79 20.53 11.72
C ASN A 441 -1.78 20.04 13.17
N LYS A 442 -2.58 20.65 14.06
CA LYS A 442 -2.73 20.19 15.44
C LYS A 442 -3.40 18.82 15.45
N GLN A 443 -2.91 17.94 16.32
CA GLN A 443 -3.46 16.61 16.54
C GLN A 443 -3.50 15.78 15.26
N SER A 444 -2.47 15.85 14.41
CA SER A 444 -2.51 15.18 13.11
C SER A 444 -2.66 13.67 13.25
N VAL A 445 -2.06 13.05 14.27
CA VAL A 445 -2.18 11.62 14.54
C VAL A 445 -3.59 11.29 15.06
N GLY A 446 -4.26 10.37 14.36
CA GLY A 446 -5.60 9.92 14.69
C GLY A 446 -6.32 9.32 13.48
N GLU A 447 -7.60 8.98 13.65
CA GLU A 447 -8.38 8.23 12.67
C GLU A 447 -9.89 8.30 12.94
N ILE A 448 -10.70 7.83 11.99
CA ILE A 448 -12.16 7.85 12.07
C ILE A 448 -12.72 6.43 12.08
N ALA A 449 -13.64 6.14 13.00
CA ALA A 449 -14.31 4.85 13.12
C ALA A 449 -15.79 5.03 13.51
N GLN A 450 -16.59 3.97 13.35
CA GLN A 450 -17.97 3.92 13.84
C GLN A 450 -18.04 3.03 15.08
N ILE A 451 -18.84 3.45 16.07
CA ILE A 451 -19.15 2.63 17.24
C ILE A 451 -20.19 1.57 16.86
N ILE A 452 -19.86 0.29 17.02
CA ILE A 452 -20.78 -0.83 16.76
C ILE A 452 -21.37 -1.45 18.03
N ALA A 453 -20.71 -1.26 19.17
CA ALA A 453 -21.23 -1.66 20.47
C ALA A 453 -20.71 -0.76 21.59
N LYS A 454 -21.41 -0.76 22.72
CA LYS A 454 -21.06 0.02 23.92
C LYS A 454 -21.36 -0.79 25.17
N HIS A 455 -20.36 -0.89 26.05
CA HIS A 455 -20.46 -1.63 27.31
C HIS A 455 -19.89 -0.77 28.45
N LYS A 456 -20.77 -0.16 29.26
CA LYS A 456 -20.43 0.79 30.34
C LYS A 456 -19.45 1.88 29.86
N ASN A 457 -18.18 1.81 30.25
CA ASN A 457 -17.12 2.77 29.92
C ASN A 457 -16.30 2.40 28.67
N THR A 458 -16.73 1.38 27.92
CA THR A 458 -16.05 0.93 26.70
C THR A 458 -16.94 1.10 25.48
N ILE A 459 -16.28 1.31 24.35
CA ILE A 459 -16.88 1.30 23.01
C ILE A 459 -16.13 0.30 22.14
N VAL A 460 -16.86 -0.34 21.21
CA VAL A 460 -16.30 -1.26 20.22
C VAL A 460 -16.43 -0.62 18.85
N LEU A 461 -15.34 -0.62 18.09
CA LEU A 461 -15.24 0.00 16.77
C LEU A 461 -15.55 -1.01 15.65
N ASP A 462 -15.97 -0.50 14.50
CA ASP A 462 -16.21 -1.28 13.28
C ASP A 462 -14.94 -1.88 12.67
N ARG A 463 -13.76 -1.38 13.06
CA ARG A 463 -12.45 -1.82 12.59
C ARG A 463 -11.38 -1.69 13.67
N GLU A 464 -10.22 -2.30 13.42
CA GLU A 464 -9.03 -2.15 14.26
C GLU A 464 -8.41 -0.77 14.07
N ILE A 465 -7.86 -0.17 15.12
CA ILE A 465 -7.11 1.08 15.03
C ILE A 465 -5.76 0.86 14.33
N HIS A 466 -5.35 1.83 13.50
CA HIS A 466 -4.17 1.72 12.65
C HIS A 466 -2.90 2.28 13.29
N HIS A 467 -2.97 2.77 14.53
CA HIS A 467 -1.84 3.34 15.24
C HIS A 467 -1.86 3.01 16.72
N THR A 468 -0.67 2.90 17.30
CA THR A 468 -0.51 2.87 18.75
C THR A 468 -0.50 4.29 19.31
N PHE A 469 -1.54 4.67 20.06
CA PHE A 469 -1.65 6.01 20.63
C PHE A 469 -0.84 6.16 21.92
N ASP A 470 0.00 7.19 22.01
CA ASP A 470 0.81 7.44 23.20
C ASP A 470 -0.04 8.13 24.29
N PRO A 471 -0.22 7.51 25.48
CA PRO A 471 -0.96 8.12 26.59
C PRO A 471 -0.43 9.51 27.01
N LYS A 472 0.88 9.78 26.85
CA LYS A 472 1.51 11.09 27.14
C LYS A 472 0.97 12.18 26.21
N LEU A 473 0.56 11.81 25.00
CA LEU A 473 0.02 12.71 23.99
C LEU A 473 -1.50 12.93 24.14
N ARG A 474 -2.07 12.55 25.30
CA ARG A 474 -3.46 12.84 25.70
C ARG A 474 -4.52 12.39 24.66
N PRO A 475 -4.49 11.12 24.21
CA PRO A 475 -5.44 10.59 23.24
C PRO A 475 -6.89 10.78 23.71
N SER A 476 -7.76 11.17 22.78
CA SER A 476 -9.15 11.53 23.03
C SER A 476 -10.02 11.19 21.82
N ALA A 477 -11.31 10.97 22.07
CA ALA A 477 -12.32 10.78 21.04
C ALA A 477 -13.33 11.91 21.09
N ARG A 478 -13.85 12.30 19.93
CA ARG A 478 -14.99 13.22 19.82
C ARG A 478 -15.97 12.74 18.77
N LYS A 479 -17.25 13.07 18.97
CA LYS A 479 -18.31 12.73 18.04
C LYS A 479 -18.20 13.58 16.78
N ILE A 480 -18.26 12.92 15.63
CA ILE A 480 -18.48 13.56 14.34
C ILE A 480 -19.84 13.14 13.79
N THR A 481 -20.46 14.00 13.02
CA THR A 481 -21.76 13.75 12.40
C THR A 481 -21.58 13.87 10.90
N PRO A 482 -21.07 12.80 10.25
CA PRO A 482 -20.75 12.88 8.84
C PRO A 482 -22.01 12.97 7.99
N ILE A 483 -21.89 13.67 6.85
CA ILE A 483 -22.86 13.53 5.76
C ILE A 483 -22.61 12.17 5.10
N LYS A 484 -23.66 11.45 4.73
CA LYS A 484 -23.57 10.07 4.27
C LYS A 484 -24.04 9.93 2.83
N ASN A 485 -23.53 8.92 2.11
CA ASN A 485 -24.17 8.41 0.90
C ASN A 485 -24.28 9.48 -0.22
N ILE A 486 -23.18 10.18 -0.50
CA ILE A 486 -23.11 11.19 -1.56
C ILE A 486 -22.50 10.59 -2.81
N GLY A 487 -23.09 10.87 -3.97
CA GLY A 487 -22.55 10.50 -5.28
C GLY A 487 -22.36 11.70 -6.20
N VAL A 488 -21.24 11.74 -6.92
CA VAL A 488 -21.05 12.64 -8.09
C VAL A 488 -20.55 11.81 -9.25
N GLU A 489 -21.29 11.81 -10.38
CA GLU A 489 -20.98 10.89 -11.47
C GLU A 489 -21.44 11.32 -12.87
N ASN A 490 -20.80 10.72 -13.89
CA ASN A 490 -21.18 10.81 -15.31
C ASN A 490 -21.26 12.23 -15.88
N LEU A 491 -20.38 13.13 -15.44
CA LEU A 491 -20.39 14.52 -15.88
C LEU A 491 -18.98 15.10 -15.96
N LYS A 492 -18.85 16.15 -16.76
CA LYS A 492 -17.65 16.98 -16.79
C LYS A 492 -17.84 18.19 -15.88
N ILE A 493 -16.84 18.51 -15.05
CA ILE A 493 -16.73 19.78 -14.33
C ILE A 493 -15.59 20.56 -14.97
N ASN A 494 -15.92 21.70 -15.60
CA ASN A 494 -14.97 22.57 -16.27
C ASN A 494 -14.89 23.92 -15.55
N ASN A 495 -13.77 24.19 -14.90
CA ASN A 495 -13.51 25.51 -14.34
C ASN A 495 -12.96 26.43 -15.45
N SER A 496 -13.76 27.39 -15.89
CA SER A 496 -13.38 28.32 -16.97
C SER A 496 -12.80 29.65 -16.48
N GLY A 497 -12.84 29.91 -15.17
CA GLY A 497 -12.61 31.23 -14.59
C GLY A 497 -11.21 31.50 -14.02
N GLY A 498 -10.33 30.50 -13.93
CA GLY A 498 -8.98 30.68 -13.33
C GLY A 498 -8.96 30.93 -11.82
N ALA A 499 -10.13 31.01 -11.18
CA ALA A 499 -10.27 31.29 -9.75
C ALA A 499 -9.74 30.14 -8.87
N GLU A 500 -9.47 30.47 -7.59
CA GLU A 500 -8.96 29.60 -6.52
C GLU A 500 -9.97 28.51 -6.09
N ILE A 501 -10.48 27.71 -7.03
CA ILE A 501 -11.58 26.78 -6.81
C ILE A 501 -11.07 25.38 -6.45
N ARG A 502 -11.85 24.68 -5.63
CA ARG A 502 -11.89 23.22 -5.48
C ARG A 502 -13.18 22.71 -6.09
N ASN A 503 -13.11 21.73 -7.00
CA ASN A 503 -14.29 21.30 -7.72
C ASN A 503 -15.24 20.52 -6.80
N ILE A 504 -14.72 19.54 -6.05
CA ILE A 504 -15.47 18.73 -5.09
C ILE A 504 -14.74 18.72 -3.75
N HIS A 505 -15.45 19.00 -2.67
CA HIS A 505 -14.91 18.96 -1.31
C HIS A 505 -15.80 18.16 -0.36
N PHE A 506 -15.31 17.01 0.06
CA PHE A 506 -15.91 16.16 1.09
C PHE A 506 -15.23 16.42 2.43
N HIS A 507 -15.97 16.99 3.38
CA HIS A 507 -15.49 17.30 4.72
C HIS A 507 -16.37 16.61 5.77
N LYS A 508 -15.87 15.56 6.44
CA LYS A 508 -16.71 14.69 7.31
C LYS A 508 -17.84 14.10 6.51
N VAL A 509 -17.46 13.34 5.51
CA VAL A 509 -18.36 12.54 4.69
C VAL A 509 -18.08 11.07 4.97
N TYR A 510 -19.12 10.26 4.88
CA TYR A 510 -19.06 8.82 5.05
C TYR A 510 -19.68 8.11 3.85
N ASN A 511 -19.07 7.00 3.44
CA ASN A 511 -19.64 6.04 2.48
C ASN A 511 -20.19 6.71 1.22
N SER A 512 -19.31 7.40 0.48
CA SER A 512 -19.67 8.27 -0.64
C SER A 512 -18.68 8.10 -1.78
N TRP A 513 -19.05 8.48 -3.00
CA TRP A 513 -18.23 8.24 -4.18
C TRP A 513 -18.17 9.43 -5.15
N VAL A 514 -17.08 9.48 -5.91
CA VAL A 514 -16.91 10.29 -7.11
C VAL A 514 -16.44 9.36 -8.23
N ARG A 515 -17.25 9.16 -9.26
CA ARG A 515 -16.92 8.19 -10.31
C ARG A 515 -17.27 8.68 -11.70
N ASN A 516 -16.47 8.26 -12.68
CA ASN A 516 -16.75 8.52 -14.09
C ASN A 516 -16.98 10.02 -14.38
N ILE A 517 -16.16 10.89 -13.77
CA ILE A 517 -16.16 12.32 -14.05
C ILE A 517 -14.90 12.77 -14.80
N GLU A 518 -15.06 13.83 -15.58
CA GLU A 518 -13.93 14.62 -16.10
C GLU A 518 -13.81 15.91 -15.27
N GLY A 519 -12.70 16.09 -14.57
CA GLY A 519 -12.34 17.35 -13.93
C GLY A 519 -11.37 18.12 -14.82
N ALA A 520 -11.85 19.16 -15.49
CA ALA A 520 -11.05 20.00 -16.37
C ALA A 520 -10.73 21.34 -15.69
N TYR A 521 -9.45 21.56 -15.46
CA TYR A 521 -8.88 22.74 -14.80
C TYR A 521 -9.34 22.95 -13.34
N THR A 522 -8.40 23.46 -12.54
CA THR A 522 -8.61 23.94 -11.18
C THR A 522 -7.53 24.98 -10.87
N SER A 523 -7.57 25.60 -9.70
CA SER A 523 -6.38 26.29 -9.17
C SER A 523 -5.91 25.62 -7.88
N LYS A 524 -6.83 25.12 -7.03
CA LYS A 524 -6.48 24.37 -5.81
C LYS A 524 -6.36 22.87 -6.08
N ALA A 525 -7.51 22.21 -6.15
CA ALA A 525 -7.62 20.76 -6.20
C ALA A 525 -8.87 20.37 -7.00
N HIS A 526 -8.85 19.21 -7.66
CA HIS A 526 -10.05 18.66 -8.26
C HIS A 526 -10.96 18.07 -7.18
N ILE A 527 -10.41 17.23 -6.30
CA ILE A 527 -11.17 16.57 -5.23
C ILE A 527 -10.42 16.68 -3.91
N VAL A 528 -11.10 17.17 -2.87
CA VAL A 528 -10.58 17.23 -1.50
C VAL A 528 -11.38 16.30 -0.61
N ILE A 529 -10.69 15.40 0.07
CA ILE A 529 -11.23 14.48 1.08
C ILE A 529 -10.62 14.85 2.43
N ARG A 530 -11.43 15.40 3.32
CA ARG A 530 -10.99 15.93 4.61
C ARG A 530 -11.79 15.32 5.75
N GLN A 531 -11.11 14.79 6.78
CA GLN A 531 -11.76 14.17 7.95
C GLN A 531 -12.93 13.24 7.55
N SER A 532 -12.76 12.45 6.49
CA SER A 532 -13.83 11.62 5.92
C SER A 532 -13.44 10.14 5.97
N TYR A 533 -14.43 9.26 5.92
CA TYR A 533 -14.26 7.82 6.14
C TYR A 533 -14.98 7.05 5.04
N ARG A 534 -14.33 6.05 4.43
CA ARG A 534 -14.93 5.22 3.36
C ARG A 534 -15.40 6.03 2.14
N ILE A 535 -14.51 6.84 1.59
CA ILE A 535 -14.75 7.57 0.34
C ILE A 535 -14.14 6.80 -0.83
N GLU A 536 -14.88 6.68 -1.92
CA GLU A 536 -14.41 6.07 -3.16
C GLU A 536 -14.23 7.14 -4.26
N VAL A 537 -13.09 7.13 -4.95
CA VAL A 537 -12.86 7.98 -6.11
C VAL A 537 -12.31 7.11 -7.24
N ARG A 538 -13.14 6.83 -8.25
CA ARG A 538 -12.83 5.81 -9.26
C ARG A 538 -13.08 6.24 -10.70
N ASP A 539 -12.25 5.73 -11.61
CA ASP A 539 -12.49 5.80 -13.06
C ASP A 539 -12.67 7.24 -13.59
N ASN A 540 -11.98 8.22 -12.97
CA ASN A 540 -12.07 9.63 -13.35
C ASN A 540 -10.93 10.05 -14.28
N TYR A 541 -11.09 11.21 -14.93
CA TYR A 541 -10.03 11.94 -15.62
C TYR A 541 -9.90 13.34 -15.03
N LEU A 542 -8.82 13.58 -14.30
CA LEU A 542 -8.57 14.84 -13.60
C LEU A 542 -7.34 15.52 -14.21
N HIS A 543 -7.53 16.66 -14.84
CA HIS A 543 -6.46 17.24 -15.64
C HIS A 543 -6.40 18.76 -15.61
N HIS A 544 -5.17 19.24 -15.75
CA HIS A 544 -4.80 20.65 -15.81
C HIS A 544 -5.09 21.42 -14.51
N SER A 545 -4.26 22.43 -14.29
CA SER A 545 -4.45 23.50 -13.32
C SER A 545 -4.15 24.85 -14.00
N TYR A 546 -4.70 25.94 -13.46
CA TYR A 546 -4.28 27.29 -13.80
C TYR A 546 -3.05 27.73 -13.00
N ASN A 547 -2.78 27.06 -11.88
CA ASN A 547 -1.65 27.35 -11.01
C ASN A 547 -0.97 26.05 -10.55
N TYR A 548 0.33 25.95 -10.79
CA TYR A 548 1.17 24.80 -10.45
C TYR A 548 2.24 25.14 -9.41
N GLY A 549 2.11 26.26 -8.70
CA GLY A 549 3.06 26.69 -7.67
C GLY A 549 2.75 26.17 -6.26
N GLY A 550 3.44 26.72 -5.26
CA GLY A 550 3.24 26.39 -3.83
C GLY A 550 1.89 26.83 -3.26
N GLY A 551 1.53 26.37 -2.06
CA GLY A 551 0.32 26.81 -1.34
C GLY A 551 -0.95 26.00 -1.62
N GLY A 552 -0.83 24.72 -1.97
CA GLY A 552 -1.98 23.84 -2.18
C GLY A 552 -2.62 23.92 -3.57
N HIS A 553 -1.84 24.27 -4.60
CA HIS A 553 -2.32 24.44 -5.97
C HIS A 553 -1.98 23.25 -6.86
N GLY A 554 -2.84 23.00 -7.86
CA GLY A 554 -2.65 21.98 -8.88
C GLY A 554 -2.76 20.54 -8.38
N TYR A 555 -3.62 20.28 -7.39
CA TYR A 555 -3.79 18.94 -6.83
C TYR A 555 -4.88 18.16 -7.59
N GLY A 556 -4.65 16.87 -7.84
CA GLY A 556 -5.70 15.97 -8.33
C GLY A 556 -6.65 15.62 -7.20
N ILE A 557 -6.23 14.68 -6.35
CA ILE A 557 -6.95 14.26 -5.16
C ILE A 557 -6.10 14.52 -3.93
N ASP A 558 -6.73 15.10 -2.93
CA ASP A 558 -6.10 15.58 -1.70
C ASP A 558 -6.79 15.00 -0.47
N LEU A 559 -6.12 14.04 0.18
CA LEU A 559 -6.57 13.36 1.39
C LEU A 559 -5.88 13.99 2.60
N ARG A 560 -6.67 14.48 3.55
CA ARG A 560 -6.12 15.15 4.73
C ARG A 560 -6.95 15.01 5.99
N ASN A 561 -6.33 15.40 7.11
CA ASN A 561 -6.90 15.46 8.45
C ASN A 561 -7.54 14.12 8.84
N ARG A 562 -6.74 13.07 9.00
CA ARG A 562 -7.20 11.76 9.48
C ARG A 562 -8.28 11.12 8.60
N SER A 563 -8.33 11.47 7.31
CA SER A 563 -9.20 10.75 6.38
C SER A 563 -8.76 9.29 6.33
N THR A 564 -9.73 8.40 6.53
CA THR A 564 -9.46 6.99 6.86
C THR A 564 -10.16 6.05 5.88
N SER A 565 -9.51 4.95 5.50
CA SER A 565 -10.10 3.85 4.71
C SER A 565 -10.78 4.29 3.41
N CYS A 566 -10.23 5.30 2.73
CA CYS A 566 -10.69 5.75 1.41
C CYS A 566 -10.01 4.94 0.30
N LEU A 567 -10.68 4.82 -0.85
CA LEU A 567 -10.22 4.10 -2.03
C LEU A 567 -10.14 5.05 -3.23
N ILE A 568 -8.93 5.25 -3.76
CA ILE A 568 -8.66 6.11 -4.91
C ILE A 568 -8.07 5.22 -5.99
N GLU A 569 -8.84 4.91 -7.03
CA GLU A 569 -8.45 3.85 -7.95
C GLU A 569 -8.83 4.07 -9.40
N HIS A 570 -8.00 3.57 -10.31
CA HIS A 570 -8.23 3.66 -11.75
C HIS A 570 -8.40 5.08 -12.26
N ASN A 571 -7.86 6.11 -11.59
CA ASN A 571 -7.97 7.49 -12.03
C ASN A 571 -6.83 7.86 -12.98
N VAL A 572 -7.14 8.69 -13.97
CA VAL A 572 -6.15 9.31 -14.86
C VAL A 572 -5.91 10.74 -14.41
N PHE A 573 -4.65 11.06 -14.19
CA PHE A 573 -4.15 12.38 -13.85
C PHE A 573 -3.26 12.89 -14.97
N ASN A 574 -3.52 14.11 -15.44
CA ASN A 574 -2.74 14.68 -16.52
C ASN A 574 -2.48 16.16 -16.29
N ARG A 575 -1.21 16.55 -16.34
CA ARG A 575 -0.81 17.95 -16.19
C ARG A 575 -1.29 18.56 -14.88
N LEU A 576 -0.85 17.97 -13.78
CA LEU A 576 -1.10 18.45 -12.42
C LEU A 576 0.24 18.67 -11.70
N ARG A 577 0.24 19.36 -10.56
CA ARG A 577 1.45 19.49 -9.73
C ARG A 577 1.68 18.25 -8.87
N HIS A 578 0.63 17.83 -8.17
CA HIS A 578 0.60 16.57 -7.43
C HIS A 578 -0.71 15.86 -7.80
N ALA A 579 -0.64 14.61 -8.27
CA ALA A 579 -1.82 13.83 -8.61
C ALA A 579 -2.57 13.38 -7.35
N MET A 580 -1.82 12.88 -6.37
CA MET A 580 -2.32 12.29 -5.14
C MET A 580 -1.52 12.84 -3.96
N VAL A 581 -2.21 13.50 -3.04
CA VAL A 581 -1.60 14.16 -1.87
C VAL A 581 -2.20 13.59 -0.58
N LEU A 582 -1.35 13.15 0.34
CA LEU A 582 -1.74 12.73 1.69
C LEU A 582 -1.06 13.62 2.73
N SER A 583 -1.82 14.15 3.69
CA SER A 583 -1.26 14.97 4.78
C SER A 583 -2.06 14.89 6.08
N THR A 584 -1.48 15.36 7.18
CA THR A 584 -2.18 15.54 8.48
C THR A 584 -2.89 14.27 8.96
N GLY A 585 -2.14 13.16 9.01
CA GLY A 585 -2.60 11.88 9.54
C GLY A 585 -3.56 11.08 8.68
N ALA A 586 -3.67 11.36 7.38
CA ALA A 586 -4.41 10.47 6.49
C ALA A 586 -3.86 9.04 6.61
N ASN A 587 -4.73 8.05 6.83
CA ASN A 587 -4.30 6.70 7.16
C ASN A 587 -5.24 5.60 6.66
N GLY A 588 -4.69 4.39 6.50
CA GLY A 588 -5.44 3.23 6.07
C GLY A 588 -6.11 3.36 4.71
N ASN A 589 -5.67 4.32 3.88
CA ASN A 589 -6.24 4.55 2.55
C ASN A 589 -5.53 3.68 1.51
N VAL A 590 -6.23 3.34 0.44
CA VAL A 590 -5.67 2.67 -0.73
C VAL A 590 -5.72 3.62 -1.91
N LEU A 591 -4.57 3.80 -2.55
CA LEU A 591 -4.40 4.53 -3.80
C LEU A 591 -3.83 3.55 -4.82
N GLY A 592 -4.72 2.92 -5.59
CA GLY A 592 -4.43 1.75 -6.42
C GLY A 592 -4.58 2.01 -7.92
N TYR A 593 -3.71 1.45 -8.76
CA TYR A 593 -3.92 1.35 -10.22
C TYR A 593 -4.26 2.67 -10.92
N ASN A 594 -3.73 3.79 -10.43
CA ASN A 594 -3.89 5.11 -11.05
C ASN A 594 -2.79 5.37 -12.08
N TYR A 595 -3.01 6.33 -12.97
CA TYR A 595 -2.03 6.77 -13.95
C TYR A 595 -1.82 8.28 -13.87
N SER A 596 -0.58 8.75 -13.73
CA SER A 596 -0.23 10.18 -13.73
C SER A 596 0.86 10.52 -14.75
N ARG A 597 0.65 11.60 -15.52
CA ARG A 597 1.60 12.11 -16.52
C ARG A 597 1.60 13.64 -16.65
N ASP A 598 2.70 14.17 -17.21
CA ASP A 598 3.00 15.57 -17.47
C ASP A 598 2.95 16.41 -16.19
N ASN A 599 3.50 15.92 -15.08
CA ASN A 599 3.54 16.69 -13.84
C ASN A 599 4.28 18.04 -14.02
N ARG A 600 3.84 19.09 -13.32
CA ARG A 600 4.33 20.48 -13.51
C ARG A 600 4.55 21.17 -12.16
N ASP A 601 5.62 21.96 -12.04
CA ASP A 601 5.82 22.90 -10.94
C ASP A 601 6.32 24.25 -11.50
N ASP A 602 5.58 25.32 -11.20
CA ASP A 602 5.89 26.69 -11.62
C ASP A 602 6.56 27.51 -10.51
N SER A 603 6.85 26.90 -9.34
CA SER A 603 7.36 27.60 -8.15
C SER A 603 8.79 28.13 -8.28
N GLN A 604 9.53 27.77 -9.33
CA GLN A 604 10.87 28.30 -9.62
C GLN A 604 11.02 28.72 -11.09
N SER A 605 11.19 30.02 -11.31
CA SER A 605 11.38 30.60 -12.64
C SER A 605 12.72 30.16 -13.24
N ASN A 606 12.66 29.39 -14.33
CA ASN A 606 13.71 29.06 -15.32
C ASN A 606 14.07 27.57 -15.46
N ILE A 607 13.47 26.66 -14.68
CA ILE A 607 13.61 25.21 -14.88
C ILE A 607 12.27 24.57 -14.52
N THR A 608 11.66 23.79 -15.42
CA THR A 608 10.48 22.97 -15.07
C THR A 608 10.93 21.90 -14.08
N TYR A 609 10.72 22.14 -12.79
CA TYR A 609 10.92 21.12 -11.76
C TYR A 609 9.70 20.18 -11.78
N TYR A 610 9.94 18.89 -11.70
CA TYR A 610 8.87 17.89 -11.64
C TYR A 610 8.64 17.53 -10.16
N LYS A 611 7.49 17.90 -9.58
CA LYS A 611 7.14 17.55 -8.19
C LYS A 611 6.48 16.18 -8.11
N ALA A 612 6.52 15.51 -6.94
CA ALA A 612 6.00 14.15 -6.81
C ALA A 612 4.54 14.01 -7.23
N ASP A 613 4.19 12.99 -8.01
CA ASP A 613 2.78 12.70 -8.32
C ASP A 613 2.07 12.18 -7.08
N ILE A 614 2.71 11.22 -6.41
CA ILE A 614 2.33 10.73 -5.08
C ILE A 614 3.19 11.49 -4.08
N SER A 615 2.55 12.40 -3.35
CA SER A 615 3.20 13.22 -2.33
C SER A 615 2.58 12.92 -0.97
N LEU A 616 3.37 12.34 -0.06
CA LEU A 616 3.05 12.41 1.36
C LEU A 616 3.58 13.75 1.86
N HIS A 617 2.72 14.77 1.84
CA HIS A 617 3.03 16.19 2.03
C HIS A 617 3.18 16.57 3.51
N GLY A 618 3.72 15.64 4.30
CA GLY A 618 4.03 15.77 5.71
C GLY A 618 2.85 15.69 6.69
N PHE A 619 3.16 15.99 7.95
CA PHE A 619 2.26 15.85 9.11
C PHE A 619 1.72 14.43 9.32
N PHE A 620 2.61 13.45 9.21
CA PHE A 620 2.45 12.10 9.77
C PHE A 620 1.32 11.28 9.17
N SER A 621 1.21 11.20 7.84
CA SER A 621 0.34 10.20 7.17
C SER A 621 0.93 8.79 7.33
N TYR A 622 0.14 7.77 7.62
CA TYR A 622 0.62 6.44 8.02
C TYR A 622 -0.28 5.29 7.55
N MET A 623 0.25 4.08 7.42
CA MET A 623 -0.49 2.87 7.05
C MET A 623 -1.32 3.00 5.75
N ASN A 624 -0.87 3.81 4.78
CA ASN A 624 -1.53 3.92 3.47
C ASN A 624 -0.87 2.97 2.46
N LEU A 625 -1.66 2.42 1.55
CA LEU A 625 -1.19 1.56 0.47
C LEU A 625 -1.23 2.31 -0.86
N PHE A 626 -0.10 2.32 -1.56
CA PHE A 626 0.05 2.77 -2.94
C PHE A 626 0.40 1.55 -3.78
N GLU A 627 -0.57 1.05 -4.56
CA GLU A 627 -0.42 -0.20 -5.29
C GLU A 627 -0.62 -0.03 -6.80
N GLY A 628 0.24 -0.60 -7.64
CA GLY A 628 -0.05 -0.71 -9.08
C GLY A 628 -0.14 0.63 -9.83
N ASN A 629 0.31 1.74 -9.25
CA ASN A 629 0.25 3.05 -9.90
C ASN A 629 1.37 3.20 -10.92
N ILE A 630 1.09 3.91 -12.01
CA ILE A 630 2.09 4.34 -12.99
C ILE A 630 2.21 5.87 -12.87
N VAL A 631 3.35 6.34 -12.41
CA VAL A 631 3.59 7.75 -12.07
C VAL A 631 5.00 8.19 -12.47
N GLN A 632 5.23 9.50 -12.53
CA GLN A 632 6.55 10.04 -12.85
C GLN A 632 7.45 10.16 -11.62
N ALA A 633 6.88 10.43 -10.44
CA ALA A 633 7.64 10.61 -9.20
C ALA A 633 6.84 10.26 -7.93
N ILE A 634 7.51 9.68 -6.94
CA ILE A 634 6.97 9.38 -5.60
C ILE A 634 7.90 9.96 -4.54
N GLU A 635 7.34 10.66 -3.56
CA GLU A 635 8.09 11.27 -2.46
C GLU A 635 7.31 11.14 -1.15
N SER A 636 7.93 10.46 -0.18
CA SER A 636 7.40 10.28 1.17
C SER A 636 8.05 11.29 2.12
N ALA A 637 7.29 12.34 2.45
CA ALA A 637 7.70 13.57 3.14
C ALA A 637 8.33 14.68 2.28
N ASP A 638 7.74 14.93 1.10
CA ASP A 638 8.10 16.04 0.18
C ASP A 638 8.24 17.41 0.86
N TRP A 639 7.44 17.70 1.90
CA TRP A 639 7.40 19.00 2.56
C TRP A 639 6.62 18.92 3.89
N TRP A 640 6.96 19.80 4.85
CA TRP A 640 6.22 20.02 6.11
C TRP A 640 6.28 18.93 7.21
N GLY A 641 7.33 18.10 7.25
CA GLY A 641 7.57 17.17 8.34
C GLY A 641 7.41 15.69 7.93
N PRO A 642 7.77 14.75 8.82
CA PRO A 642 7.78 13.32 8.55
C PRO A 642 6.43 12.76 8.13
N SER A 643 6.48 11.69 7.34
CA SER A 643 5.41 10.70 7.21
C SER A 643 5.50 9.69 8.37
N GLY A 644 4.34 9.20 8.82
CA GLY A 644 4.30 8.15 9.84
C GLY A 644 4.61 6.78 9.26
N PRO A 645 4.63 5.71 10.08
CA PRO A 645 5.06 4.38 9.67
C PRO A 645 4.06 3.68 8.73
N GLY A 646 4.53 2.63 8.04
CA GLY A 646 3.68 1.66 7.34
C GLY A 646 3.05 2.14 6.03
N ASN A 647 3.45 3.32 5.52
CA ASN A 647 3.08 3.62 4.14
C ASN A 647 3.83 2.67 3.21
N THR A 648 3.06 2.03 2.33
CA THR A 648 3.50 0.89 1.54
C THR A 648 3.39 1.22 0.07
N PHE A 649 4.53 1.30 -0.60
CA PHE A 649 4.66 1.44 -2.04
C PHE A 649 4.88 0.05 -2.64
N PHE A 650 3.80 -0.55 -3.11
CA PHE A 650 3.78 -1.91 -3.62
C PHE A 650 3.55 -1.93 -5.13
N ARG A 651 4.46 -2.53 -5.91
CA ARG A 651 4.22 -2.76 -7.35
C ARG A 651 3.85 -1.49 -8.13
N ASN A 652 4.45 -0.34 -7.82
CA ASN A 652 4.27 0.88 -8.62
C ASN A 652 5.33 0.94 -9.72
N ARG A 653 5.03 1.61 -10.83
CA ARG A 653 6.01 2.05 -11.82
C ARG A 653 6.32 3.53 -11.62
N VAL A 654 7.59 3.84 -11.45
CA VAL A 654 8.10 5.22 -11.33
C VAL A 654 8.97 5.54 -12.55
N GLU A 655 8.46 6.41 -13.43
CA GLU A 655 9.02 6.58 -14.77
C GLU A 655 10.16 7.61 -14.85
N SER A 656 10.07 8.72 -14.13
CA SER A 656 10.94 9.89 -14.36
C SER A 656 11.98 10.10 -13.27
N LYS A 657 11.59 10.07 -11.99
CA LYS A 657 12.47 10.36 -10.85
C LYS A 657 12.67 9.15 -9.94
N PRO A 658 13.70 9.17 -9.07
CA PRO A 658 13.79 8.21 -7.97
C PRO A 658 12.55 8.23 -7.07
N LEU A 659 12.25 7.09 -6.44
CA LEU A 659 11.35 7.03 -5.30
C LEU A 659 12.13 7.51 -4.07
N ILE A 660 11.64 8.56 -3.40
CA ILE A 660 12.33 9.21 -2.29
C ILE A 660 11.58 8.97 -0.98
N VAL A 661 12.32 8.65 0.08
CA VAL A 661 11.87 8.63 1.47
C VAL A 661 12.80 9.50 2.31
N ASP A 662 12.27 10.54 2.95
CA ASP A 662 13.05 11.55 3.66
C ASP A 662 12.36 12.07 4.95
N ASP A 663 12.96 13.11 5.53
CA ASP A 663 12.46 13.87 6.68
C ASP A 663 12.06 13.01 7.88
N HIS A 664 12.92 12.07 8.30
CA HIS A 664 12.66 11.15 9.41
C HIS A 664 11.39 10.29 9.23
N SER A 665 10.99 10.00 7.98
CA SER A 665 9.88 9.09 7.66
C SER A 665 10.27 7.63 7.89
N HIS A 666 10.50 7.24 9.14
CA HIS A 666 10.93 5.88 9.51
C HIS A 666 9.88 4.81 9.15
N TYR A 667 10.30 3.55 9.00
CA TYR A 667 9.41 2.39 8.82
C TYR A 667 8.50 2.43 7.59
N GLN A 668 8.98 2.88 6.43
CA GLN A 668 8.22 2.75 5.17
C GLN A 668 8.45 1.37 4.51
N ASN A 669 7.56 0.96 3.60
CA ASN A 669 7.72 -0.27 2.81
C ASN A 669 7.84 0.09 1.32
N VAL A 670 8.96 -0.27 0.68
CA VAL A 670 9.19 -0.09 -0.77
C VAL A 670 9.41 -1.46 -1.41
N ILE A 671 8.37 -2.00 -2.04
CA ILE A 671 8.30 -3.43 -2.37
C ILE A 671 7.82 -3.67 -3.80
N GLY A 672 8.57 -4.45 -4.58
CA GLY A 672 8.11 -4.91 -5.89
C GLY A 672 7.95 -3.81 -6.95
N ASN A 673 8.47 -2.59 -6.75
CA ASN A 673 8.27 -1.47 -7.68
C ASN A 673 9.17 -1.60 -8.93
N GLU A 674 8.72 -1.07 -10.07
CA GLU A 674 9.53 -0.86 -11.28
C GLU A 674 10.04 0.58 -11.34
N LEU A 675 11.35 0.76 -11.37
CA LEU A 675 11.98 2.06 -11.26
C LEU A 675 12.81 2.33 -12.52
N LEU A 676 12.26 3.12 -13.43
CA LEU A 676 12.85 3.34 -14.75
C LEU A 676 13.95 4.41 -14.71
N ASN A 677 13.65 5.53 -14.03
CA ASN A 677 14.44 6.77 -14.04
C ASN A 677 14.95 7.10 -15.46
N THR A 678 14.00 7.40 -16.35
CA THR A 678 14.23 7.72 -17.77
C THR A 678 14.83 9.12 -18.00
N PHE A 679 15.13 9.88 -16.94
CA PHE A 679 15.81 11.17 -17.06
C PHE A 679 17.30 10.97 -17.41
N ALA A 680 17.56 10.79 -18.71
CA ALA A 680 18.87 10.99 -19.28
C ALA A 680 19.21 12.49 -19.25
N TYR A 681 20.36 12.84 -18.69
CA TYR A 681 20.97 14.17 -18.70
C TYR A 681 20.94 14.78 -20.11
N ALA A 682 19.94 15.60 -20.40
CA ALA A 682 19.89 16.38 -21.63
C ALA A 682 20.78 17.62 -21.47
N GLY A 683 22.07 17.48 -21.75
CA GLY A 683 23.00 18.56 -22.11
C GLY A 683 23.38 19.57 -21.01
N ASP A 684 24.64 19.50 -20.56
CA ASP A 684 25.49 20.59 -20.04
C ASP A 684 24.95 21.62 -19.02
N ILE A 685 23.86 21.34 -18.29
CA ILE A 685 23.52 22.07 -17.06
C ILE A 685 23.34 21.07 -15.92
N VAL A 686 24.38 20.96 -15.11
CA VAL A 686 24.35 20.33 -13.79
C VAL A 686 23.45 21.18 -12.91
N ILE A 687 22.21 20.74 -12.65
CA ILE A 687 21.43 21.24 -11.51
C ILE A 687 21.92 20.51 -10.26
N GLY A 688 23.20 20.74 -9.95
CA GLY A 688 23.84 20.31 -8.73
C GLY A 688 23.57 21.35 -7.67
N PHE A 689 22.54 21.09 -6.87
CA PHE A 689 22.37 21.45 -5.46
C PHE A 689 21.08 20.71 -5.04
N ILE A 690 21.04 19.37 -5.06
CA ILE A 690 21.27 18.54 -3.85
C ILE A 690 21.72 17.09 -4.20
N LEU A 691 21.68 16.66 -5.46
CA LEU A 691 21.78 15.25 -5.82
C LEU A 691 22.97 14.98 -6.77
N GLY A 692 23.99 14.30 -6.25
CA GLY A 692 25.30 14.08 -6.89
C GLY A 692 25.28 13.13 -8.10
N PRO A 693 26.37 13.08 -8.90
CA PRO A 693 26.42 12.43 -10.22
C PRO A 693 26.64 10.91 -10.18
N SER A 694 26.13 10.21 -9.17
CA SER A 694 26.37 8.77 -8.99
C SER A 694 25.27 8.12 -8.16
N PHE A 695 24.08 7.98 -8.73
CA PHE A 695 23.04 7.13 -8.15
C PHE A 695 23.27 5.69 -8.61
N ASN A 696 23.67 4.83 -7.67
CA ASN A 696 23.74 3.39 -7.89
C ASN A 696 22.35 2.72 -7.78
N SER A 697 21.30 3.47 -7.37
CA SER A 697 19.93 3.00 -7.13
C SER A 697 18.90 4.09 -7.46
N ASN A 698 17.72 3.72 -7.96
CA ASN A 698 16.55 4.62 -8.16
C ASN A 698 15.60 4.68 -6.95
N ILE A 699 16.05 4.14 -5.81
CA ILE A 699 15.45 4.34 -4.49
C ILE A 699 16.40 5.20 -3.68
N GLU A 700 15.92 6.33 -3.17
CA GLU A 700 16.65 7.22 -2.29
C GLU A 700 15.99 7.20 -0.91
N ILE A 701 16.75 6.72 0.08
CA ILE A 701 16.36 6.78 1.49
C ILE A 701 17.37 7.70 2.17
N ASN A 702 16.89 8.81 2.71
CA ASN A 702 17.76 9.76 3.40
C ASN A 702 18.40 9.12 4.64
N SER A 703 19.60 9.56 5.00
CA SER A 703 20.38 9.05 6.13
C SER A 703 19.74 9.27 7.50
N ASP A 704 18.75 10.16 7.59
CA ASP A 704 17.95 10.40 8.79
C ASP A 704 16.72 9.48 8.89
N VAL A 705 16.48 8.65 7.88
CA VAL A 705 15.42 7.63 7.84
C VAL A 705 15.96 6.28 8.29
N GLU A 706 15.20 5.61 9.15
CA GLU A 706 15.55 4.32 9.72
C GLU A 706 14.46 3.28 9.43
N ASN A 707 14.85 2.01 9.37
CA ASN A 707 13.94 0.86 9.28
C ASN A 707 12.98 0.84 8.07
N THR A 708 13.32 1.54 6.98
CA THR A 708 12.60 1.40 5.71
C THR A 708 12.92 0.06 5.06
N ASN A 709 11.88 -0.73 4.82
CA ASN A 709 11.96 -2.06 4.25
C ASN A 709 11.99 -1.99 2.72
N GLN A 710 13.00 -2.62 2.11
CA GLN A 710 13.12 -2.75 0.66
C GLN A 710 13.10 -4.23 0.29
N HIS A 711 12.23 -4.62 -0.65
CA HIS A 711 12.08 -6.02 -1.03
C HIS A 711 11.72 -6.20 -2.50
N SER A 712 12.56 -6.93 -3.25
CA SER A 712 12.30 -7.34 -4.63
C SER A 712 11.88 -6.21 -5.60
N ASN A 713 12.42 -5.00 -5.45
CA ASN A 713 12.19 -3.92 -6.42
C ASN A 713 12.99 -4.19 -7.71
N ASN A 714 12.42 -3.83 -8.85
CA ASN A 714 13.07 -3.82 -10.17
C ASN A 714 13.65 -2.45 -10.45
N ASP A 715 14.94 -2.29 -10.18
CA ASP A 715 15.69 -1.07 -10.46
C ASP A 715 16.40 -1.19 -11.81
N ARG A 716 15.82 -0.60 -12.86
CA ARG A 716 16.36 -0.64 -14.23
C ARG A 716 16.70 -2.04 -14.75
N GLY A 717 15.85 -3.02 -14.44
CA GLY A 717 16.04 -4.41 -14.81
C GLY A 717 16.84 -5.25 -13.81
N LEU A 718 17.37 -4.63 -12.75
CA LEU A 718 18.06 -5.32 -11.66
C LEU A 718 17.09 -5.59 -10.52
N ILE A 719 16.96 -6.85 -10.11
CA ILE A 719 16.07 -7.27 -9.03
C ILE A 719 16.87 -7.91 -7.91
N ASP A 720 16.45 -7.65 -6.67
CA ASP A 720 16.82 -8.49 -5.52
C ASP A 720 16.14 -9.86 -5.63
N ASN A 721 16.80 -10.79 -6.33
CA ASN A 721 16.23 -12.07 -6.79
C ASN A 721 15.90 -13.07 -5.67
N ASN A 722 16.37 -12.84 -4.43
CA ASN A 722 16.31 -13.88 -3.40
C ASN A 722 14.93 -14.06 -2.75
N LYS A 723 13.95 -13.20 -3.06
CA LYS A 723 12.64 -13.18 -2.37
C LYS A 723 11.43 -12.82 -3.24
N ILE A 724 11.58 -12.87 -4.57
CA ILE A 724 10.49 -12.57 -5.52
C ILE A 724 9.30 -13.53 -5.38
N SER A 725 9.55 -14.77 -4.97
CA SER A 725 8.53 -15.81 -4.77
C SER A 725 7.62 -15.57 -3.57
N THR A 726 7.94 -14.61 -2.70
CA THR A 726 7.10 -14.26 -1.54
C THR A 726 6.25 -13.02 -1.75
N LEU A 727 6.34 -12.38 -2.92
CA LEU A 727 5.48 -11.25 -3.25
C LEU A 727 4.03 -11.73 -3.50
N PRO A 728 3.03 -11.19 -2.77
CA PRO A 728 1.64 -11.44 -3.12
C PRO A 728 1.29 -10.77 -4.46
N ASN A 729 0.14 -11.17 -5.01
CA ASN A 729 -0.41 -10.56 -6.23
C ASN A 729 -0.88 -9.13 -5.94
N SER A 730 -1.63 -8.93 -4.86
CA SER A 730 -2.11 -7.64 -4.37
C SER A 730 -2.17 -7.66 -2.83
N LEU A 731 -2.10 -6.49 -2.19
CA LEU A 731 -2.21 -6.33 -0.74
C LEU A 731 -3.61 -5.94 -0.24
N TYR A 732 -4.54 -5.63 -1.15
CA TYR A 732 -5.92 -5.27 -0.79
C TYR A 732 -7.01 -5.93 -1.62
N ARG A 733 -6.65 -6.66 -2.68
CA ARG A 733 -7.58 -7.43 -3.51
C ARG A 733 -7.10 -8.86 -3.70
N SER A 734 -8.05 -9.78 -3.76
CA SER A 734 -7.82 -11.19 -4.10
C SER A 734 -8.41 -11.58 -5.45
N ASP A 735 -9.28 -10.73 -6.02
CA ASP A 735 -9.99 -11.00 -7.27
C ASP A 735 -9.12 -10.66 -8.50
N PRO A 736 -8.81 -11.62 -9.38
CA PRO A 736 -8.05 -11.38 -10.60
C PRO A 736 -8.81 -10.52 -11.64
N ASN A 737 -10.13 -10.36 -11.54
CA ASN A 737 -10.96 -9.62 -12.50
C ASN A 737 -10.98 -8.10 -12.24
N PHE A 738 -10.43 -7.70 -11.10
CA PHE A 738 -10.49 -6.36 -10.56
C PHE A 738 -9.87 -5.27 -11.46
N ASN A 739 -8.84 -5.62 -12.23
CA ASN A 739 -8.19 -4.71 -13.18
C ASN A 739 -8.68 -4.98 -14.61
N TYR A 740 -9.99 -5.13 -14.79
CA TYR A 740 -10.67 -5.30 -16.09
C TYR A 740 -10.01 -6.39 -16.95
N GLY A 741 -9.69 -7.49 -16.27
CA GLY A 741 -9.04 -8.67 -16.82
C GLY A 741 -7.59 -8.56 -17.27
N SER A 742 -6.85 -7.58 -16.75
CA SER A 742 -5.39 -7.72 -16.67
C SER A 742 -5.02 -8.60 -15.46
N PRO A 743 -4.15 -9.62 -15.61
CA PRO A 743 -3.78 -10.49 -14.50
C PRO A 743 -3.09 -9.71 -13.39
N ILE A 744 -3.53 -9.89 -12.15
CA ILE A 744 -2.79 -9.43 -10.98
C ILE A 744 -1.70 -10.45 -10.64
N PRO A 745 -0.45 -10.05 -10.40
CA PRO A 745 0.02 -8.66 -10.41
C PRO A 745 0.27 -8.18 -11.84
N THR A 746 -0.15 -6.95 -12.12
CA THR A 746 0.23 -6.31 -13.36
C THR A 746 1.64 -5.76 -13.25
N ILE A 747 1.93 -4.83 -12.35
CA ILE A 747 3.25 -4.17 -12.32
C ILE A 747 4.23 -4.89 -11.39
N GLY A 748 5.51 -4.87 -11.77
CA GLY A 748 6.60 -5.30 -10.91
C GLY A 748 6.99 -6.77 -11.03
N PRO A 749 7.99 -7.19 -10.24
CA PRO A 749 8.54 -8.54 -10.31
C PRO A 749 7.52 -9.65 -10.02
N VAL A 750 7.53 -10.69 -10.86
CA VAL A 750 6.79 -11.95 -10.70
C VAL A 750 7.74 -13.12 -10.78
N SER A 751 7.54 -14.08 -9.90
CA SER A 751 8.44 -15.24 -9.72
C SER A 751 8.52 -16.15 -10.95
N THR A 752 7.52 -16.10 -11.84
CA THR A 752 7.50 -16.88 -13.09
C THR A 752 8.43 -16.33 -14.17
N LEU A 753 8.94 -15.10 -14.02
CA LEU A 753 9.89 -14.48 -14.94
C LEU A 753 11.30 -14.58 -14.33
N THR A 754 12.18 -15.36 -14.96
CA THR A 754 13.52 -15.71 -14.44
C THR A 754 14.66 -15.16 -15.30
N ASN A 755 14.40 -14.10 -16.08
CA ASN A 755 15.40 -13.49 -16.94
C ASN A 755 16.30 -12.52 -16.15
N ASP A 756 17.60 -12.57 -16.42
CA ASP A 756 18.59 -11.59 -15.96
C ASP A 756 19.17 -10.87 -17.21
N PRO A 757 18.91 -9.56 -17.40
CA PRO A 757 18.13 -8.67 -16.55
C PRO A 757 16.61 -8.89 -16.70
N TYR A 758 15.87 -8.57 -15.63
CA TYR A 758 14.42 -8.71 -15.60
C TYR A 758 13.77 -7.64 -16.49
N PRO A 759 12.76 -7.98 -17.29
CA PRO A 759 12.19 -7.04 -18.24
C PRO A 759 11.43 -5.90 -17.53
N ILE A 760 11.61 -4.69 -18.05
CA ILE A 760 10.98 -3.47 -17.54
C ILE A 760 9.75 -3.13 -18.38
N GLU A 761 8.75 -2.44 -17.81
CA GLU A 761 7.60 -1.93 -18.56
C GLU A 761 6.72 -3.01 -19.23
N GLN A 762 6.68 -4.23 -18.68
CA GLN A 762 5.95 -5.33 -19.33
C GLN A 762 4.42 -5.26 -19.21
N HIS A 763 3.93 -4.45 -18.27
CA HIS A 763 2.55 -4.52 -17.81
C HIS A 763 1.98 -3.13 -17.53
N ASP A 764 0.71 -2.90 -17.86
CA ASP A 764 0.07 -1.60 -17.63
C ASP A 764 -1.16 -1.75 -16.72
N ASN A 765 -1.84 -0.63 -16.46
CA ASN A 765 -3.09 -0.60 -15.72
C ASN A 765 -4.19 0.09 -16.54
N LYS A 766 -5.45 -0.17 -16.19
CA LYS A 766 -6.62 0.36 -16.90
C LYS A 766 -6.59 1.88 -17.08
N ALA A 767 -6.10 2.61 -16.08
CA ALA A 767 -6.04 4.06 -16.16
C ALA A 767 -5.14 4.52 -17.31
N LYS A 768 -3.96 3.90 -17.47
CA LYS A 768 -3.08 4.19 -18.61
C LYS A 768 -3.71 3.82 -19.95
N ASP A 769 -4.37 2.66 -20.04
CA ASP A 769 -5.06 2.24 -21.28
C ASP A 769 -6.17 3.22 -21.69
N ARG A 770 -6.95 3.71 -20.73
CA ARG A 770 -7.96 4.77 -20.96
C ARG A 770 -7.33 6.07 -21.45
N TYR A 771 -6.14 6.40 -20.96
CA TYR A 771 -5.41 7.58 -21.44
C TYR A 771 -4.88 7.40 -22.86
N ASP A 772 -4.17 6.30 -23.13
CA ASP A 772 -3.52 6.07 -24.41
C ASP A 772 -4.52 5.92 -25.56
N SER A 773 -5.67 5.29 -25.30
CA SER A 773 -6.77 5.17 -26.26
C SER A 773 -7.52 6.49 -26.53
N GLY A 774 -7.30 7.53 -25.71
CA GLY A 774 -8.07 8.77 -25.74
C GLY A 774 -9.47 8.68 -25.13
N ASN A 775 -9.88 7.50 -24.64
CA ASN A 775 -11.14 7.28 -23.93
C ASN A 775 -10.95 7.51 -22.42
N TYR A 776 -10.63 8.75 -22.06
CA TYR A 776 -10.18 9.11 -20.71
C TYR A 776 -11.19 8.82 -19.60
N VAL A 777 -12.49 8.69 -19.91
CA VAL A 777 -13.56 8.31 -18.97
C VAL A 777 -14.60 7.50 -19.71
N GLU A 778 -14.97 6.35 -19.14
CA GLU A 778 -16.09 5.54 -19.61
C GLU A 778 -17.35 6.02 -18.92
N CYS A 779 -18.46 6.16 -19.65
CA CYS A 779 -19.72 6.55 -19.06
C CYS A 779 -20.46 5.33 -18.55
N LEU A 780 -20.99 5.43 -17.32
CA LEU A 780 -21.89 4.41 -16.83
C LEU A 780 -23.22 4.59 -17.56
N ASN A 781 -23.60 3.65 -18.41
CA ASN A 781 -24.96 3.63 -18.96
C ASN A 781 -25.91 3.27 -17.81
N PRO A 782 -26.80 4.18 -17.36
CA PRO A 782 -27.94 3.73 -16.59
C PRO A 782 -28.73 2.82 -17.51
N CYS A 783 -28.90 1.55 -17.13
CA CYS A 783 -29.85 0.69 -17.80
C CYS A 783 -31.23 1.36 -17.71
N ASN A 784 -31.63 2.10 -18.75
CA ASN A 784 -32.95 2.70 -18.82
C ASN A 784 -33.92 1.59 -19.24
N ILE A 785 -34.62 1.06 -18.24
CA ILE A 785 -35.88 0.35 -18.43
C ILE A 785 -36.84 1.33 -19.10
N ASN A 786 -37.13 1.12 -20.38
CA ASN A 786 -38.29 1.71 -21.04
C ASN A 786 -39.21 0.56 -21.44
N ILE A 787 -40.38 0.49 -20.81
CA ILE A 787 -41.25 -0.70 -20.75
C ILE A 787 -41.98 -0.97 -22.09
N ASP A 788 -41.86 -0.12 -23.12
CA ASP A 788 -42.81 -0.17 -24.25
C ASP A 788 -42.24 -0.40 -25.67
N SER A 789 -40.96 -0.70 -25.88
CA SER A 789 -40.52 -1.11 -27.22
C SER A 789 -39.24 -1.96 -27.25
N LEU A 790 -39.42 -3.23 -27.60
CA LEU A 790 -38.39 -4.22 -27.97
C LEU A 790 -37.60 -3.79 -29.22
N SER A 791 -36.69 -2.83 -29.08
CA SER A 791 -35.59 -2.62 -30.03
C SER A 791 -34.44 -1.89 -29.36
N PHE A 792 -33.39 -2.64 -29.03
CA PHE A 792 -32.10 -2.10 -28.61
C PHE A 792 -31.33 -1.68 -29.86
N VAL A 793 -30.88 -0.42 -29.92
CA VAL A 793 -29.78 -0.03 -30.79
C VAL A 793 -28.81 0.74 -29.91
N CYS A 794 -27.85 0.01 -29.35
CA CYS A 794 -26.64 0.62 -28.82
C CYS A 794 -25.64 0.64 -29.97
N ASP A 795 -25.33 1.84 -30.46
CA ASP A 795 -24.40 2.06 -31.56
C ASP A 795 -22.98 1.68 -31.09
N SER A 796 -22.40 0.75 -31.81
CA SER A 796 -21.15 0.06 -31.49
C SER A 796 -19.95 0.80 -32.05
N SER A 797 -19.07 1.26 -31.17
CA SER A 797 -17.66 1.46 -31.51
C SER A 797 -16.80 1.43 -30.25
N MET A 798 -15.71 0.67 -30.28
CA MET A 798 -14.64 0.79 -29.28
C MET A 798 -13.28 0.37 -29.84
N TYR A 799 -12.27 1.08 -29.36
CA TYR A 799 -10.88 1.19 -29.79
C TYR A 799 -9.95 0.49 -28.80
N ILE A 800 -8.93 -0.22 -29.28
CA ILE A 800 -7.80 -0.69 -28.46
C ILE A 800 -6.50 -0.68 -29.28
N GLN A 801 -5.40 -0.33 -28.63
CA GLN A 801 -4.05 -0.08 -29.16
C GLN A 801 -3.05 -1.14 -28.67
N LEU A 802 -2.12 -1.58 -29.53
CA LEU A 802 -0.95 -2.40 -29.17
C LEU A 802 0.29 -1.94 -29.95
N GLU A 803 1.42 -1.79 -29.26
CA GLU A 803 2.75 -1.46 -29.80
C GLU A 803 3.54 -2.72 -30.22
N PRO A 804 4.54 -2.61 -31.13
CA PRO A 804 4.90 -3.73 -32.01
C PRO A 804 6.18 -4.55 -31.66
N ASN A 805 6.02 -5.88 -31.80
CA ASN A 805 6.98 -6.98 -32.14
C ASN A 805 7.80 -7.67 -31.03
N ALA A 806 8.15 -8.98 -31.01
CA ALA A 806 7.93 -10.33 -31.59
C ALA A 806 8.80 -11.50 -30.96
N SER A 807 8.29 -12.41 -30.13
CA SER A 807 8.76 -13.83 -30.05
C SER A 807 7.96 -14.60 -28.98
N THR A 808 7.03 -15.43 -29.46
CA THR A 808 5.94 -16.07 -28.72
C THR A 808 5.04 -15.09 -27.96
N THR A 809 3.94 -14.71 -28.61
CA THR A 809 2.78 -14.23 -27.84
C THR A 809 2.31 -15.41 -27.00
N LYS A 810 2.39 -15.28 -25.68
CA LYS A 810 1.78 -16.23 -24.77
C LYS A 810 0.42 -15.68 -24.34
N LEU A 811 -0.63 -16.48 -24.50
CA LEU A 811 -1.93 -16.22 -23.91
C LEU A 811 -1.91 -16.74 -22.47
N TYR A 812 -2.17 -15.85 -21.51
CA TYR A 812 -2.19 -16.18 -20.07
C TYR A 812 -3.60 -16.23 -19.49
N GLY A 813 -4.59 -15.82 -20.27
CA GLY A 813 -6.00 -15.82 -19.91
C GLY A 813 -6.79 -15.00 -20.92
N ILE A 814 -8.11 -15.02 -20.78
CA ILE A 814 -9.04 -14.31 -21.65
C ILE A 814 -9.94 -13.46 -20.79
N THR A 815 -10.09 -12.20 -21.19
CA THR A 815 -11.05 -11.27 -20.58
C THR A 815 -12.32 -11.27 -21.42
N ILE A 816 -13.47 -11.36 -20.75
CA ILE A 816 -14.81 -11.22 -21.32
C ILE A 816 -15.35 -9.91 -20.78
N THR A 817 -15.61 -8.91 -21.64
CA THR A 817 -15.95 -7.55 -21.20
C THR A 817 -17.45 -7.21 -21.23
N SER A 818 -18.28 -8.12 -21.75
CA SER A 818 -19.74 -8.04 -21.69
C SER A 818 -20.38 -9.35 -22.12
N ILE A 819 -21.55 -9.68 -21.57
CA ILE A 819 -22.45 -10.75 -22.03
C ILE A 819 -23.78 -10.08 -22.39
N THR A 820 -24.30 -10.30 -23.60
CA THR A 820 -25.56 -9.69 -24.05
C THR A 820 -26.81 -10.40 -23.52
N SER A 821 -27.94 -9.70 -23.61
CA SER A 821 -29.18 -9.79 -22.83
C SER A 821 -30.11 -11.01 -23.03
N ASN A 822 -29.60 -12.23 -23.20
CA ASN A 822 -30.45 -13.44 -23.17
C ASN A 822 -30.32 -14.25 -21.87
N TYR A 823 -29.45 -13.85 -20.95
CA TYR A 823 -29.26 -14.56 -19.67
C TYR A 823 -30.51 -14.53 -18.77
N ASN A 824 -31.39 -13.54 -18.94
CA ASN A 824 -32.62 -13.41 -18.14
C ASN A 824 -33.81 -14.20 -18.69
N ASP A 825 -33.66 -14.95 -19.78
CA ASP A 825 -34.75 -15.74 -20.38
C ASP A 825 -34.79 -17.20 -19.90
N PHE A 826 -33.82 -17.62 -19.07
CA PHE A 826 -33.86 -18.89 -18.34
C PHE A 826 -34.23 -18.65 -16.87
N GLU A 827 -34.95 -19.62 -16.30
CA GLU A 827 -35.73 -19.52 -15.06
C GLU A 827 -35.01 -18.82 -13.88
N PRO A 828 -35.75 -18.15 -12.95
CA PRO A 828 -35.19 -17.40 -11.81
C PRO A 828 -34.43 -18.24 -10.76
N THR A 829 -34.08 -19.49 -11.08
CA THR A 829 -33.48 -20.49 -10.20
C THR A 829 -32.05 -20.86 -10.55
N GLU A 830 -31.54 -20.48 -11.72
CA GLU A 830 -30.14 -20.72 -12.11
C GLU A 830 -29.26 -19.55 -11.64
N GLY A 831 -28.11 -19.88 -11.05
CA GLY A 831 -27.24 -18.92 -10.35
C GLY A 831 -26.45 -17.99 -11.26
N ASP A 832 -25.39 -17.39 -10.71
CA ASP A 832 -24.39 -16.62 -11.46
C ASP A 832 -23.76 -17.47 -12.58
N PRO A 833 -23.45 -16.91 -13.78
CA PRO A 833 -22.91 -17.67 -14.90
C PRO A 833 -21.57 -18.32 -14.55
N GLU A 834 -21.42 -19.59 -14.95
CA GLU A 834 -20.19 -20.37 -14.78
C GLU A 834 -19.45 -20.44 -16.12
N LEU A 835 -18.57 -19.47 -16.35
CA LEU A 835 -17.97 -19.30 -17.67
C LEU A 835 -16.78 -20.21 -17.91
N TYR A 836 -16.73 -20.79 -19.10
CA TYR A 836 -15.60 -21.52 -19.65
C TYR A 836 -15.16 -20.93 -20.97
N PHE A 837 -13.87 -21.02 -21.28
CA PHE A 837 -13.41 -20.84 -22.65
C PHE A 837 -12.67 -22.05 -23.19
N VAL A 838 -12.86 -22.28 -24.48
CA VAL A 838 -12.12 -23.25 -25.26
C VAL A 838 -11.32 -22.52 -26.33
N LEU A 839 -10.00 -22.64 -26.27
CA LEU A 839 -9.11 -22.18 -27.32
C LEU A 839 -8.87 -23.31 -28.32
N LYS A 840 -9.17 -23.05 -29.58
CA LYS A 840 -8.87 -23.91 -30.72
C LYS A 840 -7.78 -23.30 -31.57
N GLU A 841 -6.87 -24.11 -32.10
CA GLU A 841 -5.90 -23.77 -33.13
C GLU A 841 -6.22 -24.58 -34.40
N ASN A 842 -6.45 -23.90 -35.51
CA ASN A 842 -6.87 -24.50 -36.79
C ASN A 842 -8.05 -25.49 -36.63
N GLY A 843 -8.98 -25.17 -35.72
CA GLY A 843 -10.15 -25.99 -35.39
C GLY A 843 -9.91 -27.11 -34.36
N THR A 844 -8.67 -27.36 -33.94
CA THR A 844 -8.32 -28.35 -32.91
C THR A 844 -8.28 -27.69 -31.54
N ILE A 845 -8.97 -28.25 -30.54
CA ILE A 845 -8.90 -27.74 -29.17
C ILE A 845 -7.47 -27.89 -28.65
N ILE A 846 -6.86 -26.78 -28.23
CA ILE A 846 -5.53 -26.75 -27.62
C ILE A 846 -5.58 -26.37 -26.14
N TYR A 847 -6.67 -25.76 -25.67
CA TYR A 847 -6.87 -25.46 -24.26
C TYR A 847 -8.36 -25.35 -23.93
N THR A 848 -8.73 -25.80 -22.73
CA THR A 848 -10.04 -25.57 -22.10
C THR A 848 -9.77 -25.02 -20.70
N SER A 849 -10.42 -23.92 -20.34
CA SER A 849 -10.26 -23.31 -19.02
C SER A 849 -10.96 -24.10 -17.93
N SER A 850 -10.57 -23.81 -16.68
CA SER A 850 -11.42 -24.07 -15.53
C SER A 850 -12.60 -23.08 -15.49
N THR A 851 -13.62 -23.37 -14.67
CA THR A 851 -14.73 -22.47 -14.38
C THR A 851 -14.26 -21.11 -13.85
N ALA A 852 -14.93 -20.05 -14.29
CA ALA A 852 -14.92 -18.74 -13.62
C ALA A 852 -16.37 -18.33 -13.31
N SER A 853 -16.72 -18.28 -12.03
CA SER A 853 -18.01 -17.74 -11.57
C SER A 853 -17.97 -16.20 -11.63
N SER A 854 -19.04 -15.56 -12.11
CA SER A 854 -19.09 -14.11 -12.31
C SER A 854 -20.33 -13.45 -11.71
N SER A 855 -20.13 -12.36 -10.96
CA SER A 855 -21.20 -11.44 -10.53
C SER A 855 -21.11 -10.03 -11.16
N MET A 856 -20.21 -9.82 -12.14
CA MET A 856 -19.94 -8.49 -12.75
C MET A 856 -19.54 -8.60 -14.24
N PRO A 857 -19.73 -7.53 -15.06
CA PRO A 857 -19.70 -7.64 -16.53
C PRO A 857 -18.33 -7.90 -17.18
N ASP A 858 -17.23 -7.85 -16.41
CA ASP A 858 -15.86 -8.11 -16.89
C ASP A 858 -15.23 -9.33 -16.17
N VAL A 859 -14.93 -10.42 -16.89
CA VAL A 859 -14.42 -11.69 -16.33
C VAL A 859 -13.10 -12.07 -16.98
N TYR A 860 -12.04 -12.22 -16.18
CA TYR A 860 -10.77 -12.82 -16.60
C TYR A 860 -10.69 -14.28 -16.21
N ILE A 861 -10.59 -15.12 -17.23
CA ILE A 861 -10.40 -16.55 -17.06
C ILE A 861 -8.91 -16.84 -17.32
N PRO A 862 -8.12 -17.16 -16.28
CA PRO A 862 -6.71 -17.47 -16.46
C PRO A 862 -6.53 -18.76 -17.25
N CYS A 863 -5.41 -18.85 -17.96
CA CYS A 863 -4.94 -20.10 -18.53
C CYS A 863 -3.47 -20.36 -18.28
N SER A 864 -3.11 -21.65 -18.26
CA SER A 864 -1.69 -22.01 -18.38
C SER A 864 -1.13 -21.38 -19.66
N PRO A 865 0.10 -20.82 -19.66
CA PRO A 865 0.58 -20.01 -20.77
C PRO A 865 0.52 -20.77 -22.10
N GLN A 866 -0.34 -20.33 -23.02
CA GLN A 866 -0.50 -20.94 -24.35
C GLN A 866 0.34 -20.20 -25.38
N THR A 867 1.14 -20.92 -26.17
CA THR A 867 1.94 -20.29 -27.22
C THR A 867 1.07 -20.00 -28.44
N ILE A 868 0.97 -18.73 -28.81
CA ILE A 868 0.26 -18.27 -30.00
C ILE A 868 1.27 -18.07 -31.13
N SER A 869 1.11 -18.86 -32.18
CA SER A 869 1.94 -18.91 -33.39
C SER A 869 1.20 -18.29 -34.58
N ASN A 870 1.76 -18.33 -35.79
CA ASN A 870 1.16 -17.80 -37.00
C ASN A 870 -0.03 -18.65 -37.56
N ASN A 871 -0.84 -19.26 -36.69
CA ASN A 871 -1.99 -20.10 -37.02
C ASN A 871 -3.32 -19.33 -36.85
N ASN A 872 -4.43 -19.95 -37.27
CA ASN A 872 -5.77 -19.45 -36.95
C ASN A 872 -6.20 -20.01 -35.61
N TYR A 873 -6.78 -19.18 -34.76
CA TYR A 873 -7.30 -19.53 -33.45
C TYR A 873 -8.77 -19.19 -33.36
N ALA A 874 -9.49 -19.93 -32.52
CA ALA A 874 -10.83 -19.58 -32.11
C ALA A 874 -10.98 -19.73 -30.59
N VAL A 875 -11.66 -18.78 -29.96
CA VAL A 875 -12.02 -18.82 -28.54
C VAL A 875 -13.53 -18.97 -28.49
N LEU A 876 -13.99 -20.07 -27.93
CA LEU A 876 -15.40 -20.36 -27.73
C LEU A 876 -15.70 -20.15 -26.26
N ILE A 877 -16.76 -19.41 -25.94
CA ILE A 877 -17.20 -19.16 -24.58
C ILE A 877 -18.47 -19.96 -24.31
N TYR A 878 -18.49 -20.64 -23.17
CA TYR A 878 -19.62 -21.44 -22.72
C TYR A 878 -20.08 -21.03 -21.33
N ASP A 879 -21.34 -21.31 -21.02
CA ASP A 879 -21.93 -21.27 -19.68
C ASP A 879 -22.04 -22.69 -19.11
N ASP A 880 -22.04 -22.89 -17.78
CA ASP A 880 -22.18 -24.17 -17.04
C ASP A 880 -21.23 -25.34 -17.41
N ASP A 881 -21.19 -25.77 -18.68
CA ASP A 881 -20.24 -26.75 -19.21
C ASP A 881 -19.87 -26.53 -20.70
N VAL A 882 -19.01 -27.38 -21.25
CA VAL A 882 -18.55 -27.29 -22.65
C VAL A 882 -19.48 -28.10 -23.59
N SER A 883 -20.78 -27.82 -23.55
CA SER A 883 -21.81 -28.37 -24.44
C SER A 883 -22.18 -27.39 -25.57
N ASN A 884 -22.86 -27.86 -26.62
CA ASN A 884 -23.26 -26.93 -27.70
C ASN A 884 -24.48 -26.07 -27.31
N ASP A 885 -25.25 -26.51 -26.33
CA ASP A 885 -26.41 -25.82 -25.78
C ASP A 885 -26.01 -24.60 -24.95
N ASP A 886 -24.82 -24.63 -24.35
CA ASP A 886 -24.32 -23.54 -23.52
C ASP A 886 -23.29 -22.62 -24.23
N LEU A 887 -23.11 -22.77 -25.55
CA LEU A 887 -22.20 -21.91 -26.31
C LEU A 887 -22.73 -20.47 -26.37
N LEU A 888 -22.12 -19.59 -25.60
CA LEU A 888 -22.43 -18.16 -25.57
C LEU A 888 -21.86 -17.40 -26.77
N GLY A 889 -20.74 -17.86 -27.35
CA GLY A 889 -20.16 -17.18 -28.51
C GLY A 889 -18.81 -17.71 -28.96
N THR A 890 -18.35 -17.26 -30.13
CA THR A 890 -17.03 -17.63 -30.68
C THR A 890 -16.32 -16.41 -31.28
N VAL A 891 -15.06 -16.20 -30.88
CA VAL A 891 -14.12 -15.27 -31.51
C VAL A 891 -13.12 -16.05 -32.32
N SER A 892 -12.76 -15.58 -33.51
CA SER A 892 -11.64 -16.13 -34.28
C SER A 892 -10.58 -15.06 -34.54
N PHE A 893 -9.31 -15.43 -34.45
CA PHE A 893 -8.17 -14.56 -34.73
C PHE A 893 -7.06 -15.34 -35.46
N SER A 894 -6.15 -14.66 -36.15
CA SER A 894 -4.94 -15.30 -36.70
C SER A 894 -3.71 -14.74 -35.99
N GLY A 895 -2.67 -15.53 -35.79
CA GLY A 895 -1.46 -15.04 -35.11
C GLY A 895 -0.44 -14.33 -36.02
N ASN A 896 -0.63 -14.34 -37.36
CA ASN A 896 0.28 -13.72 -38.36
C ASN A 896 -0.21 -12.37 -38.90
N SER A 897 -0.96 -11.67 -38.11
CA SER A 897 -1.95 -10.77 -38.65
C SER A 897 -1.32 -9.37 -38.67
N ASN A 898 -0.93 -8.87 -39.86
CA ASN A 898 -0.16 -7.62 -40.11
C ASN A 898 -0.83 -6.29 -39.67
N GLY A 899 -1.84 -6.37 -38.83
CA GLY A 899 -2.50 -5.24 -38.19
C GLY A 899 -2.55 -5.51 -36.69
N SER A 900 -2.44 -4.45 -35.89
CA SER A 900 -2.88 -4.45 -34.51
C SER A 900 -4.32 -5.01 -34.49
N PHE A 901 -4.52 -6.25 -34.00
CA PHE A 901 -5.79 -6.99 -33.89
C PHE A 901 -6.45 -7.52 -35.19
N PHE A 902 -7.05 -8.71 -35.11
CA PHE A 902 -7.99 -9.27 -36.10
C PHE A 902 -9.27 -9.75 -35.40
N TYR A 903 -10.42 -9.29 -35.88
CA TYR A 903 -11.77 -9.82 -35.62
C TYR A 903 -12.39 -10.31 -36.94
N THR A 904 -13.24 -11.33 -36.88
CA THR A 904 -14.17 -11.70 -37.96
C THR A 904 -15.61 -11.46 -37.51
N ASN A 905 -16.39 -10.73 -38.30
CA ASN A 905 -17.83 -10.54 -38.11
C ASN A 905 -18.60 -11.85 -38.26
N TYR A 906 -19.51 -12.13 -37.32
CA TYR A 906 -20.79 -12.75 -37.63
C TYR A 906 -21.90 -11.88 -37.03
N SER A 907 -23.01 -11.79 -37.74
CA SER A 907 -24.22 -11.12 -37.27
C SER A 907 -24.68 -11.68 -35.92
N GLY A 908 -24.68 -10.89 -34.85
CA GLY A 908 -25.40 -11.25 -33.63
C GLY A 908 -24.87 -10.75 -32.29
N GLU A 909 -23.58 -10.89 -31.97
CA GLU A 909 -23.08 -10.77 -30.58
C GLU A 909 -21.57 -10.40 -30.54
N VAL A 910 -21.12 -9.67 -29.52
CA VAL A 910 -19.79 -8.98 -29.44
C VAL A 910 -18.90 -9.58 -28.32
N LEU A 911 -17.62 -9.82 -28.63
CA LEU A 911 -16.54 -10.32 -27.73
C LEU A 911 -15.20 -9.60 -28.04
N GLY A 912 -14.30 -9.40 -27.07
CA GLY A 912 -12.95 -8.82 -27.26
C GLY A 912 -11.80 -9.51 -26.49
N ILE A 913 -10.56 -9.53 -27.03
CA ILE A 913 -9.38 -10.28 -26.53
C ILE A 913 -8.05 -9.47 -26.68
N TYR A 914 -7.09 -9.56 -25.73
CA TYR A 914 -5.79 -8.85 -25.71
C TYR A 914 -4.54 -9.78 -25.72
N LEU A 915 -3.42 -9.39 -26.37
CA LEU A 915 -2.18 -10.19 -26.56
C LEU A 915 -0.88 -9.29 -26.59
N ASN A 916 0.27 -9.73 -26.03
CA ASN A 916 1.56 -8.97 -26.01
C ASN A 916 2.72 -9.66 -26.84
N LYS A 917 3.74 -8.92 -27.34
CA LYS A 917 4.87 -9.37 -28.21
C LYS A 917 6.22 -8.64 -27.92
N THR A 918 7.39 -9.32 -27.92
CA THR A 918 8.78 -8.74 -27.77
C THR A 918 9.86 -9.34 -28.73
N LYS A 919 10.56 -8.54 -29.59
CA LYS A 919 11.12 -8.90 -30.95
C LYS A 919 12.46 -9.62 -30.95
N TYR A 920 12.68 -10.64 -31.81
CA TYR A 920 13.79 -10.79 -32.82
C TYR A 920 13.57 -12.03 -33.73
N ASP A 921 13.78 -11.93 -35.06
CA ASP A 921 13.99 -13.12 -35.92
C ASP A 921 14.79 -12.81 -37.21
N ARG A 922 15.62 -13.78 -37.62
CA ARG A 922 16.41 -13.87 -38.86
C ARG A 922 15.98 -15.13 -39.62
N LEU A 923 16.08 -15.15 -40.94
CA LEU A 923 15.85 -16.33 -41.78
C LEU A 923 17.15 -17.12 -41.94
N TYR A 924 17.07 -18.44 -41.92
CA TYR A 924 18.21 -19.34 -42.11
C TYR A 924 17.90 -20.26 -43.30
N SER A 925 18.89 -20.64 -44.08
CA SER A 925 18.75 -21.51 -45.25
C SER A 925 19.97 -22.39 -45.38
N TRP A 926 19.86 -23.61 -44.87
CA TRP A 926 20.90 -24.63 -44.88
C TRP A 926 20.97 -25.31 -46.25
N SER A 927 22.17 -25.74 -46.65
CA SER A 927 22.42 -26.54 -47.87
C SER A 927 21.69 -27.89 -47.89
N THR A 928 21.27 -28.37 -46.72
CA THR A 928 20.41 -29.54 -46.53
C THR A 928 18.94 -29.25 -46.86
N GLY A 929 18.58 -27.97 -46.99
CA GLY A 929 17.23 -27.48 -47.20
C GLY A 929 16.52 -27.02 -45.91
N SER A 930 17.12 -27.17 -44.72
CA SER A 930 16.52 -26.68 -43.47
C SER A 930 16.52 -25.16 -43.42
N THR A 931 15.50 -24.59 -42.78
CA THR A 931 15.41 -23.14 -42.55
C THR A 931 15.44 -22.75 -41.08
N ASN A 932 15.77 -23.71 -40.20
CA ASN A 932 15.86 -23.48 -38.75
C ASN A 932 17.18 -22.79 -38.39
N ASN A 933 17.26 -22.13 -37.24
CA ASN A 933 18.54 -21.56 -36.73
C ASN A 933 19.55 -22.64 -36.29
N TYR A 934 19.23 -23.92 -36.50
CA TYR A 934 20.09 -25.08 -36.26
C TYR A 934 19.85 -26.17 -37.33
N GLU A 935 20.78 -27.10 -37.48
CA GLU A 935 20.65 -28.27 -38.37
C GLU A 935 21.30 -29.52 -37.76
N THR A 936 20.69 -30.69 -38.00
CA THR A 936 21.19 -32.00 -37.57
C THR A 936 21.73 -32.81 -38.74
N PHE A 937 23.00 -33.20 -38.68
CA PHE A 937 23.69 -33.97 -39.71
C PHE A 937 23.81 -35.43 -39.33
N THR A 938 23.47 -36.30 -40.27
CA THR A 938 23.49 -37.77 -40.11
C THR A 938 24.48 -38.45 -41.07
N GLN A 939 25.16 -37.68 -41.93
CA GLN A 939 26.13 -38.17 -42.91
C GLN A 939 27.38 -37.27 -42.94
N ASN A 940 28.51 -37.83 -43.37
CA ASN A 940 29.74 -37.08 -43.58
C ASN A 940 29.64 -36.29 -44.89
N GLY A 941 30.04 -35.02 -44.89
CA GLY A 941 29.95 -34.16 -46.07
C GLY A 941 30.19 -32.68 -45.79
N ALA A 942 30.21 -31.88 -46.87
CA ALA A 942 30.28 -30.42 -46.79
C ALA A 942 28.86 -29.83 -46.74
N TYR A 943 28.66 -28.84 -45.87
CA TYR A 943 27.38 -28.17 -45.65
C TYR A 943 27.57 -26.65 -45.58
N SER A 944 26.51 -25.90 -45.84
CA SER A 944 26.46 -24.45 -45.65
C SER A 944 25.14 -23.99 -45.05
N VAL A 945 25.12 -22.75 -44.54
CA VAL A 945 23.91 -22.02 -44.16
C VAL A 945 24.02 -20.56 -44.59
N THR A 946 22.97 -20.08 -45.23
CA THR A 946 22.77 -18.66 -45.52
C THR A 946 21.80 -18.09 -44.50
N VAL A 947 22.22 -17.02 -43.82
CA VAL A 947 21.37 -16.28 -42.88
C VAL A 947 20.97 -14.97 -43.53
N THR A 948 19.68 -14.73 -43.60
CA THR A 948 19.07 -13.55 -44.22
C THR A 948 18.30 -12.79 -43.15
N ASP A 949 18.67 -11.54 -42.90
CA ASP A 949 17.88 -10.70 -41.98
C ASP A 949 16.56 -10.23 -42.63
N ILE A 950 15.72 -9.55 -41.84
CA ILE A 950 14.41 -9.07 -42.30
C ILE A 950 14.49 -7.93 -43.34
N GLN A 951 15.68 -7.39 -43.62
CA GLN A 951 15.94 -6.37 -44.63
C GLN A 951 16.44 -7.00 -45.94
N GLY A 952 16.63 -8.32 -45.97
CA GLY A 952 17.07 -9.09 -47.14
C GLY A 952 18.59 -9.17 -47.28
N CYS A 953 19.36 -8.86 -46.23
CA CYS A 953 20.82 -8.94 -46.25
C CYS A 953 21.27 -10.37 -45.92
N GLU A 954 22.03 -11.00 -46.83
CA GLU A 954 22.39 -12.42 -46.73
C GLU A 954 23.88 -12.66 -46.41
N ARG A 955 24.16 -13.62 -45.53
CA ARG A 955 25.53 -14.10 -45.21
C ARG A 955 25.57 -15.62 -45.22
N GLU A 956 26.42 -16.21 -46.06
CA GLU A 956 26.61 -17.67 -46.14
C GLU A 956 27.86 -18.12 -45.36
N LYS A 957 27.74 -19.22 -44.60
CA LYS A 957 28.84 -19.91 -43.93
C LYS A 957 28.91 -21.36 -44.36
N LYS A 958 30.08 -21.83 -44.77
CA LYS A 958 30.35 -23.23 -45.19
C LYS A 958 31.23 -23.96 -44.19
N PHE A 959 30.98 -25.25 -43.96
CA PHE A 959 31.78 -26.10 -43.10
C PHE A 959 31.64 -27.59 -43.48
N HIS A 960 32.48 -28.47 -42.93
CA HIS A 960 32.53 -29.89 -43.26
C HIS A 960 32.33 -30.75 -42.00
N VAL A 961 31.46 -31.75 -42.08
CA VAL A 961 31.14 -32.68 -40.99
C VAL A 961 31.70 -34.05 -41.36
N CYS A 962 32.53 -34.66 -40.52
CA CYS A 962 33.13 -35.97 -40.76
C CYS A 962 33.31 -36.79 -39.46
N TRP A 963 32.97 -38.08 -39.49
CA TRP A 963 33.24 -39.08 -38.44
C TRP A 963 33.13 -40.55 -38.93
N PRO A 964 34.05 -41.48 -38.56
CA PRO A 964 35.35 -41.26 -37.94
C PRO A 964 36.38 -40.84 -39.00
N CYS A 965 37.08 -39.72 -38.78
CA CYS A 965 38.10 -39.27 -39.75
C CYS A 965 39.46 -39.90 -39.41
N THR A 966 40.03 -40.65 -40.35
CA THR A 966 41.45 -41.03 -40.31
C THR A 966 42.23 -39.98 -41.10
N TYR A 967 43.19 -39.34 -40.44
CA TYR A 967 43.90 -38.18 -40.98
C TYR A 967 44.96 -38.63 -42.01
N THR A 968 44.54 -38.95 -43.23
CA THR A 968 45.46 -39.22 -44.35
C THR A 968 45.05 -38.61 -45.70
N GLU A 969 43.99 -37.81 -45.77
CA GLU A 969 43.64 -37.08 -46.98
C GLU A 969 43.76 -35.57 -46.76
N SER A 970 44.58 -34.92 -47.59
CA SER A 970 44.64 -33.46 -47.68
C SER A 970 43.25 -32.92 -48.01
N TRP A 971 42.85 -31.85 -47.31
CA TRP A 971 41.65 -31.06 -47.64
C TRP A 971 41.55 -30.85 -49.16
N PRO A 972 40.36 -31.01 -49.78
CA PRO A 972 40.19 -30.64 -51.17
C PRO A 972 40.53 -29.17 -51.33
N ASN A 973 41.58 -28.85 -52.10
CA ASN A 973 42.02 -27.47 -52.40
C ASN A 973 40.97 -26.61 -53.15
N ASN A 974 39.72 -27.05 -53.25
CA ASN A 974 38.68 -26.50 -54.12
C ASN A 974 37.39 -26.10 -53.38
N LEU A 975 37.50 -25.58 -52.16
CA LEU A 975 36.45 -24.71 -51.61
C LEU A 975 36.91 -23.27 -51.74
N SER A 976 36.75 -22.72 -52.95
CA SER A 976 36.90 -21.29 -53.16
C SER A 976 35.79 -20.55 -52.40
N LEU A 977 36.16 -19.70 -51.44
CA LEU A 977 35.32 -18.61 -50.97
C LEU A 977 35.08 -17.66 -52.15
N SER A 978 33.99 -17.88 -52.88
CA SER A 978 33.54 -16.95 -53.92
C SER A 978 32.82 -15.78 -53.25
N ASN A 979 33.61 -14.79 -52.83
CA ASN A 979 33.13 -13.45 -52.49
C ASN A 979 32.84 -12.70 -53.79
N THR A 980 31.57 -12.38 -54.05
CA THR A 980 31.21 -11.28 -54.97
C THR A 980 29.81 -10.77 -54.67
N LEU A 981 29.68 -9.67 -53.91
CA LEU A 981 29.19 -8.36 -54.37
C LEU A 981 29.05 -7.38 -53.20
N SER A 982 28.83 -6.12 -53.56
CA SER A 982 29.48 -4.91 -53.04
C SER A 982 29.26 -4.51 -51.58
N GLY A 983 30.37 -4.18 -50.91
CA GLY A 983 30.48 -3.23 -49.81
C GLY A 983 29.91 -3.69 -48.46
N GLN A 984 30.75 -4.23 -47.57
CA GLN A 984 30.56 -4.20 -46.11
C GLN A 984 31.86 -4.58 -45.39
N GLU A 985 32.11 -3.95 -44.23
CA GLU A 985 33.00 -4.52 -43.20
C GLU A 985 32.50 -5.91 -42.78
N TYR A 986 33.45 -6.77 -42.42
CA TYR A 986 33.21 -8.16 -42.11
C TYR A 986 32.61 -8.32 -40.71
N HIS A 987 31.39 -8.87 -40.63
CA HIS A 987 30.85 -9.48 -39.41
C HIS A 987 30.62 -10.97 -39.66
N HIS A 988 31.06 -11.83 -38.73
CA HIS A 988 31.10 -13.30 -38.87
C HIS A 988 30.02 -13.99 -38.03
N ALA A 989 29.40 -15.04 -38.58
CA ALA A 989 28.54 -15.98 -37.84
C ALA A 989 29.36 -16.94 -36.95
N ARG A 990 28.97 -17.10 -35.68
CA ARG A 990 29.46 -18.10 -34.70
C ARG A 990 28.46 -19.25 -34.58
N ILE A 991 28.95 -20.48 -34.72
CA ILE A 991 28.17 -21.72 -34.71
C ILE A 991 28.64 -22.62 -33.57
N LYS A 992 27.72 -23.16 -32.76
CA LYS A 992 27.95 -24.23 -31.78
C LYS A 992 27.68 -25.57 -32.44
N LEU A 993 28.49 -26.57 -32.15
CA LEU A 993 28.21 -27.96 -32.52
C LEU A 993 28.01 -28.77 -31.24
N GLU A 994 26.89 -29.47 -31.16
CA GLU A 994 26.55 -30.40 -30.08
C GLU A 994 26.28 -31.79 -30.65
N ALA A 995 26.70 -32.83 -29.94
CA ALA A 995 26.48 -34.21 -30.35
C ALA A 995 25.38 -34.83 -29.48
N GLU A 996 24.34 -35.37 -30.10
CA GLU A 996 23.25 -36.04 -29.38
C GLU A 996 23.51 -37.56 -29.32
N ASN A 997 23.22 -38.16 -28.15
CA ASN A 997 23.53 -39.55 -27.76
C ASN A 997 25.02 -39.87 -27.51
N ILE A 998 25.66 -39.08 -26.64
CA ILE A 998 27.00 -39.37 -26.11
C ILE A 998 26.99 -39.26 -24.58
N ILE A 999 27.41 -40.32 -23.88
CA ILE A 999 27.59 -40.34 -22.42
C ILE A 999 28.87 -39.56 -22.09
N GLN A 1000 28.76 -38.47 -21.33
CA GLN A 1000 29.86 -37.55 -21.05
C GLN A 1000 30.97 -38.21 -20.19
N SER A 1001 32.22 -38.17 -20.66
CA SER A 1001 33.40 -38.14 -19.80
C SER A 1001 34.24 -36.93 -20.19
N GLY A 1002 34.53 -36.06 -19.21
CA GLY A 1002 35.01 -34.70 -19.39
C GLY A 1002 36.08 -34.48 -20.47
N ALA A 1003 35.85 -33.48 -21.31
CA ALA A 1003 36.88 -32.84 -22.11
C ALA A 1003 36.46 -31.42 -22.54
N ASN A 1004 37.43 -30.50 -22.47
CA ASN A 1004 37.31 -29.10 -22.87
C ASN A 1004 37.34 -28.95 -24.40
N VAL A 1005 36.40 -28.16 -24.95
CA VAL A 1005 36.45 -27.68 -26.34
C VAL A 1005 37.40 -26.47 -26.38
N GLN A 1006 38.49 -26.55 -27.16
CA GLN A 1006 39.33 -25.38 -27.45
C GLN A 1006 39.03 -24.86 -28.85
N TYR A 1007 38.77 -23.55 -28.95
CA TYR A 1007 38.62 -22.83 -30.20
C TYR A 1007 39.99 -22.32 -30.67
N LYS A 1008 40.37 -22.58 -31.93
CA LYS A 1008 41.45 -21.83 -32.59
C LYS A 1008 40.86 -20.68 -33.41
N SER A 1009 41.59 -19.57 -33.46
CA SER A 1009 41.26 -18.44 -34.35
C SER A 1009 41.18 -18.95 -35.80
N ALA A 1010 40.12 -18.51 -36.49
CA ALA A 1010 39.65 -18.97 -37.80
C ALA A 1010 38.67 -20.17 -37.83
N GLY A 1011 37.84 -20.35 -36.78
CA GLY A 1011 36.52 -20.99 -36.94
C GLY A 1011 36.50 -22.50 -37.15
N GLU A 1012 37.57 -23.22 -36.79
CA GLU A 1012 37.61 -24.68 -36.79
C GLU A 1012 37.20 -25.26 -35.42
N VAL A 1013 36.31 -26.25 -35.40
CA VAL A 1013 36.01 -27.06 -34.21
C VAL A 1013 36.51 -28.48 -34.45
N LEU A 1014 37.49 -28.92 -33.65
CA LEU A 1014 38.04 -30.29 -33.66
C LEU A 1014 37.65 -31.00 -32.35
N LEU A 1015 36.88 -32.08 -32.43
CA LEU A 1015 36.67 -33.00 -31.30
C LEU A 1015 37.79 -34.06 -31.32
N LYS A 1016 38.53 -34.21 -30.21
CA LYS A 1016 39.54 -35.28 -30.07
C LYS A 1016 38.88 -36.66 -29.98
N PRO A 1017 39.56 -37.74 -30.41
CA PRO A 1017 39.02 -39.09 -30.38
C PRO A 1017 38.99 -39.61 -28.93
N GLY A 1018 37.81 -39.56 -28.33
CA GLY A 1018 37.48 -40.28 -27.09
C GLY A 1018 36.02 -40.72 -27.04
N PHE A 1019 35.22 -40.34 -28.03
CA PHE A 1019 33.80 -40.61 -28.05
C PHE A 1019 33.50 -41.85 -28.89
N HIS A 1020 33.19 -42.96 -28.20
CA HIS A 1020 32.52 -44.09 -28.81
C HIS A 1020 31.03 -43.76 -28.92
N SER A 1021 30.59 -43.56 -30.15
CA SER A 1021 29.20 -43.39 -30.52
C SER A 1021 28.66 -44.75 -30.97
N GLN A 1022 27.43 -45.13 -30.59
CA GLN A 1022 26.73 -46.25 -31.24
C GLN A 1022 26.27 -45.82 -32.65
N ASN A 1023 25.93 -46.79 -33.50
CA ASN A 1023 25.60 -46.68 -34.94
C ASN A 1023 24.48 -45.68 -35.36
N ASN A 1024 24.06 -44.74 -34.51
CA ASN A 1024 23.03 -43.73 -34.78
C ASN A 1024 23.34 -42.36 -34.13
N SER A 1025 24.61 -42.01 -33.92
CA SER A 1025 24.91 -40.68 -33.35
C SER A 1025 24.69 -39.58 -34.37
N GLN A 1026 24.04 -38.50 -33.93
CA GLN A 1026 23.66 -37.36 -34.74
C GLN A 1026 24.37 -36.12 -34.19
N PHE A 1027 24.80 -35.22 -35.08
CA PHE A 1027 25.40 -33.95 -34.69
C PHE A 1027 24.45 -32.82 -35.00
N ARG A 1028 24.16 -31.96 -34.02
CA ARG A 1028 23.34 -30.76 -34.20
C ARG A 1028 24.20 -29.52 -34.12
N ALA A 1029 24.17 -28.70 -35.16
CA ALA A 1029 24.81 -27.39 -35.21
C ALA A 1029 23.79 -26.32 -34.90
N TYR A 1030 24.05 -25.45 -33.93
CA TYR A 1030 23.23 -24.28 -33.61
C TYR A 1030 23.98 -23.01 -34.01
N ILE A 1031 23.29 -22.04 -34.60
CA ILE A 1031 23.87 -20.71 -34.83
C ILE A 1031 23.67 -19.91 -33.55
N ILE A 1032 24.78 -19.57 -32.88
CA ILE A 1032 24.77 -18.88 -31.58
C ILE A 1032 24.64 -17.37 -31.78
N ASP A 1033 25.32 -16.87 -32.81
CA ASP A 1033 25.43 -15.44 -33.06
C ASP A 1033 25.78 -15.22 -34.55
N CYS A 1034 25.18 -14.21 -35.17
CA CYS A 1034 25.73 -13.59 -36.37
C CYS A 1034 25.87 -12.11 -36.01
N GLY A 1035 27.10 -11.58 -35.95
CA GLY A 1035 27.26 -10.12 -35.80
C GLY A 1035 26.64 -9.43 -37.03
N ASP A 1036 25.85 -8.37 -36.92
CA ASP A 1036 25.17 -7.81 -35.73
C ASP A 1036 23.67 -8.04 -35.78
#